data_AF-A0A1V9HPA4-F1
#
_entry.id   AF-A0A1V9HPA4-F1
#
_cell.length_a   1.000
_cell.length_b   1.000
_cell.length_c   1.000
_cell.angle_alpha   90.00
_cell.angle_beta   90.00
_cell.angle_gamma   90.00
#
_symmetry.space_group_name_H-M   'P 1'
#
loop_
_entity.id
_entity.type
_entity.pdbx_description
1 polymer ?
#
loop_
_entity_poly.entity_id
_entity_poly.type
_entity_poly.pdbx_seq_one_letter_code
_entity_poly.pdbx_strand_id
1 'polypeptide(L)'
;MPFSLEILLALPFVMAAAAALLWRASRSITAWLAAAAPLAGLLVLALSTPAVLRGEVIASQHAWLPQIGLMFSLRLDGLAWMFALLVLGIGALVVLYAHYYLSARDSASRFFAYLLLFMGAMLGMVLSGNLLLLMVFWELTSISSFLLIGFWSHRKDAREGARMAFVLTAGGGLALLGGVLMIGRIVGSFQLDAVLAAGDVIRASPLYPYALGLVLLGIFTKSAQFPFHFWLPHAMAAPTPVSAYLHSATMVKAGVFLLARLHPALAGTDLFFYTVTGIGAITVLLGAWHAIFQHDLKGVLAYSTISHLGLITMLFGLSTPMAVVAGVFHLINHAVFKASLFMAAGIIDHETGTRDMRKLGNLRRLMPVTSALAITASLAMAGIPLLNGFLSKEMFFAVALDTEAPQLMRILASTAALLAGLLGVAYSLRFVHDTFFGEGPRALDTTPHEPPRWMRIPVDVLVLTCVAVGIVPAWTVAPVLRAGATAILGDRLPDYSLALWHGVNLPLAMSVAGIVGGALLYIALRRTLDLYAIQNRSPGKALFQWNLRALFAATARMTDAVTNGNLQRMLMLLVLSAVMVALVPFLQGGALPQWPAPMPMPALGWMVWLLMIACALGSLFLYQQRLLAVLVLGGTGLAVSLTFVFLSAPDLALTQLLVEMVTLVLMLLAMNYLPERSLPERARLRKLRDAALAIAGGAGLAALAYTLMTQPSHSVAGELLQRALPEAYGRNVVNVILVDFRGFDTFGEITVFAIAGLVVHALLRRARMAPERSMPGPPIKLPVPADLAQIMFPLTLTVSLFLFLRGHNAPGGGFIAGLVLAVPLLMQYVIQGTASVESRFGFDYIRLIGIGLLCALVSGAGSLVFGLPFLSSGHLEIPLPLLGELELASALGFDTGVYLVVFGAAMLMLSMMGTIKPSRMRSSQRGEIDPTQRSTRTAEQH
;
A
#
# COMPACT_ATOMS: atom_id res chain seq x y z
N MET A 1 32.74 -26.45 4.77
CA MET A 1 31.89 -26.52 3.56
C MET A 1 31.38 -25.11 3.28
N PRO A 2 31.91 -24.39 2.28
CA PRO A 2 31.65 -22.96 2.09
C PRO A 2 30.19 -22.57 1.82
N PHE A 3 29.32 -23.53 1.46
CA PHE A 3 27.90 -23.28 1.14
C PHE A 3 26.90 -23.74 2.22
N SER A 4 27.35 -24.11 3.42
CA SER A 4 26.47 -24.75 4.41
C SER A 4 25.37 -23.81 4.94
N LEU A 5 25.63 -22.50 5.06
CA LEU A 5 24.66 -21.55 5.61
C LEU A 5 23.60 -21.13 4.59
N GLU A 6 23.99 -20.97 3.33
CA GLU A 6 23.10 -20.68 2.22
C GLU A 6 22.12 -21.82 2.00
N ILE A 7 22.61 -23.06 2.03
CA ILE A 7 21.77 -24.26 1.93
C ILE A 7 20.80 -24.32 3.11
N LEU A 8 21.30 -24.12 4.34
CA LEU A 8 20.46 -24.11 5.54
C LEU A 8 19.30 -23.12 5.43
N LEU A 9 19.57 -21.92 4.92
CA LEU A 9 18.58 -20.87 4.72
C LEU A 9 17.65 -21.14 3.53
N ALA A 10 18.16 -21.65 2.42
CA ALA A 10 17.40 -21.89 1.20
C ALA A 10 16.41 -23.05 1.32
N LEU A 11 16.75 -24.08 2.11
CA LEU A 11 15.96 -25.32 2.24
C LEU A 11 14.46 -25.07 2.54
N PRO A 12 14.06 -24.29 3.57
CA PRO A 12 12.65 -24.00 3.81
C PRO A 12 11.97 -23.25 2.67
N PHE A 13 12.65 -22.31 2.00
CA PHE A 13 12.05 -21.56 0.89
C PHE A 13 11.84 -22.42 -0.35
N VAL A 14 12.81 -23.26 -0.70
CA VAL A 14 12.71 -24.19 -1.83
C VAL A 14 11.60 -25.23 -1.56
N MET A 15 11.54 -25.79 -0.35
CA MET A 15 10.48 -26.72 0.02
C MET A 15 9.11 -26.04 0.11
N ALA A 16 9.03 -24.77 0.51
CA ALA A 16 7.79 -24.00 0.48
C ALA A 16 7.27 -23.83 -0.95
N ALA A 17 8.16 -23.49 -1.89
CA ALA A 17 7.82 -23.38 -3.31
C ALA A 17 7.38 -24.74 -3.89
N ALA A 18 8.10 -25.82 -3.57
CA ALA A 18 7.72 -27.17 -3.97
C ALA A 18 6.34 -27.57 -3.42
N ALA A 19 6.06 -27.31 -2.14
CA ALA A 19 4.76 -27.58 -1.54
C ALA A 19 3.63 -26.76 -2.20
N ALA A 20 3.90 -25.52 -2.59
CA ALA A 20 2.94 -24.66 -3.29
C ALA A 20 2.67 -25.12 -4.74
N LEU A 21 3.72 -25.52 -5.48
CA LEU A 21 3.60 -26.03 -6.85
C LEU A 21 2.89 -27.40 -6.89
N LEU A 22 3.15 -28.26 -5.90
CA LEU A 22 2.52 -29.58 -5.75
C LEU A 22 1.16 -29.49 -5.00
N TRP A 23 0.32 -28.53 -5.39
CA TRP A 23 -0.97 -28.29 -4.72
C TRP A 23 -1.97 -29.44 -4.85
N ARG A 24 -1.77 -30.35 -5.82
CA ARG A 24 -2.58 -31.57 -6.03
C ARG A 24 -2.01 -32.82 -5.36
N ALA A 25 -0.82 -32.74 -4.77
CA ALA A 25 -0.19 -33.91 -4.14
C ALA A 25 -0.98 -34.35 -2.89
N SER A 26 -0.82 -35.63 -2.54
CA SER A 26 -1.44 -36.16 -1.32
C SER A 26 -0.86 -35.49 -0.07
N ARG A 27 -1.66 -35.42 1.00
CA ARG A 27 -1.24 -34.85 2.29
C ARG A 27 0.05 -35.47 2.83
N SER A 28 0.25 -36.77 2.61
CA SER A 28 1.46 -37.49 3.03
C SER A 28 2.70 -36.99 2.29
N ILE A 29 2.62 -36.87 0.96
CA ILE A 29 3.71 -36.36 0.14
C ILE A 29 4.07 -34.93 0.56
N THR A 30 3.07 -34.05 0.70
CA THR A 30 3.30 -32.67 1.12
C THR A 30 3.91 -32.58 2.52
N ALA A 31 3.49 -33.44 3.46
CA ALA A 31 4.06 -33.47 4.81
C ALA A 31 5.51 -33.96 4.82
N TRP A 32 5.85 -34.98 4.03
CA TRP A 32 7.23 -35.44 3.88
C TRP A 32 8.14 -34.39 3.23
N LEU A 33 7.65 -33.70 2.19
CA LEU A 33 8.34 -32.55 1.61
C LEU A 33 8.57 -31.45 2.65
N ALA A 34 7.56 -31.17 3.47
CA ALA A 34 7.68 -30.20 4.55
C ALA A 34 8.62 -30.65 5.67
N ALA A 35 8.72 -31.94 5.94
CA ALA A 35 9.64 -32.50 6.94
C ALA A 35 11.10 -32.51 6.43
N ALA A 36 11.31 -32.60 5.12
CA ALA A 36 12.64 -32.60 4.53
C ALA A 36 13.43 -31.34 4.86
N ALA A 37 12.80 -30.15 4.83
CA ALA A 37 13.46 -28.89 5.17
C ALA A 37 14.06 -28.86 6.59
N PRO A 38 13.27 -29.06 7.68
CA PRO A 38 13.82 -29.05 9.02
C PRO A 38 14.76 -30.23 9.31
N LEU A 39 14.51 -31.42 8.76
CA LEU A 39 15.40 -32.57 8.97
C LEU A 39 16.77 -32.39 8.30
N ALA A 40 16.80 -31.95 7.04
CA ALA A 40 18.05 -31.64 6.35
C ALA A 40 18.75 -30.44 7.00
N GLY A 41 18.00 -29.43 7.44
CA GLY A 41 18.55 -28.30 8.18
C GLY A 41 19.21 -28.71 9.50
N LEU A 42 18.57 -29.63 10.27
CA LEU A 42 19.15 -30.18 11.49
C LEU A 42 20.43 -30.96 11.22
N LEU A 43 20.52 -31.69 10.10
CA LEU A 43 21.75 -32.37 9.70
C LEU A 43 22.87 -31.36 9.42
N VAL A 44 22.60 -30.30 8.65
CA VAL A 44 23.57 -29.23 8.39
C VAL A 44 24.01 -28.53 9.68
N LEU A 45 23.07 -28.31 10.61
CA LEU A 45 23.36 -27.72 11.92
C LEU A 45 24.21 -28.66 12.79
N ALA A 46 23.93 -29.97 12.77
CA ALA A 46 24.72 -30.97 13.49
C ALA A 46 26.17 -31.01 12.99
N LEU A 47 26.38 -30.93 11.68
CA LEU A 47 27.73 -30.85 11.08
C LEU A 47 28.48 -29.58 11.48
N SER A 48 27.76 -28.47 11.70
CA SER A 48 28.32 -27.18 12.15
C SER A 48 28.55 -27.11 13.67
N THR A 49 27.96 -28.01 14.44
CA THR A 49 27.91 -27.95 15.92
C THR A 49 29.29 -27.98 16.58
N PRO A 50 30.25 -28.84 16.18
CA PRO A 50 31.57 -28.88 16.80
C PRO A 50 32.33 -27.55 16.73
N ALA A 51 32.22 -26.82 15.61
CA ALA A 51 32.86 -25.52 15.44
C ALA A 51 32.21 -24.46 16.35
N VAL A 52 30.88 -24.39 16.35
CA VAL A 52 30.14 -23.42 17.19
C VAL A 52 30.36 -23.67 18.68
N LEU A 53 30.42 -24.93 19.12
CA LEU A 53 30.68 -25.26 20.54
C LEU A 53 32.12 -24.94 20.98
N ARG A 54 33.07 -24.82 20.04
CA ARG A 54 34.42 -24.28 20.31
C ARG A 54 34.47 -22.76 20.36
N GLY A 55 33.35 -22.08 20.13
CA GLY A 55 33.25 -20.62 20.08
C GLY A 55 33.54 -20.02 18.71
N GLU A 56 33.73 -20.84 17.66
CA GLU A 56 33.94 -20.34 16.31
C GLU A 56 32.62 -19.76 15.74
N VAL A 57 32.74 -18.65 15.01
CA VAL A 57 31.62 -18.05 14.28
C VAL A 57 31.75 -18.43 12.82
N ILE A 58 30.79 -19.19 12.31
CA ILE A 58 30.74 -19.53 10.88
C ILE A 58 30.01 -18.39 10.17
N ALA A 59 30.66 -17.75 9.20
CA ALA A 59 30.08 -16.64 8.47
C ALA A 59 30.24 -16.82 6.96
N SER A 60 29.30 -16.26 6.20
CA SER A 60 29.36 -16.13 4.75
C SER A 60 28.83 -14.77 4.34
N GLN A 61 29.45 -14.14 3.35
CA GLN A 61 29.11 -12.78 2.94
C GLN A 61 29.16 -12.63 1.43
N HIS A 62 28.06 -12.10 0.88
CA HIS A 62 27.95 -11.76 -0.54
C HIS A 62 27.40 -10.33 -0.67
N ALA A 63 27.91 -9.57 -1.65
CA ALA A 63 27.36 -8.25 -1.95
C ALA A 63 25.95 -8.39 -2.54
N TRP A 64 24.99 -7.62 -2.02
CA TRP A 64 23.63 -7.58 -2.56
C TRP A 64 23.27 -6.19 -3.08
N LEU A 65 23.25 -5.17 -2.20
CA LEU A 65 23.09 -3.75 -2.54
C LEU A 65 24.10 -2.93 -1.72
N PRO A 66 25.39 -2.93 -2.13
CA PRO A 66 26.46 -2.29 -1.35
C PRO A 66 26.28 -0.78 -1.20
N GLN A 67 25.56 -0.11 -2.11
CA GLN A 67 25.34 1.35 -2.08
C GLN A 67 24.59 1.81 -0.82
N ILE A 68 23.76 0.93 -0.25
CA ILE A 68 23.01 1.20 0.98
C ILE A 68 23.57 0.42 2.19
N GLY A 69 24.73 -0.21 2.04
CA GLY A 69 25.33 -1.07 3.07
C GLY A 69 24.61 -2.40 3.30
N LEU A 70 23.74 -2.83 2.37
CA LEU A 70 23.04 -4.11 2.43
C LEU A 70 23.89 -5.22 1.80
N MET A 71 24.45 -6.06 2.66
CA MET A 71 25.14 -7.28 2.25
C MET A 71 24.30 -8.49 2.61
N PHE A 72 24.32 -9.51 1.76
CA PHE A 72 23.81 -10.83 2.10
C PHE A 72 24.82 -11.54 3.00
N SER A 73 24.82 -11.15 4.28
CA SER A 73 25.71 -11.63 5.33
C SER A 73 24.97 -12.64 6.20
N LEU A 74 25.43 -13.89 6.23
CA LEU A 74 24.94 -14.95 7.11
C LEU A 74 25.99 -15.24 8.18
N ARG A 75 25.55 -15.36 9.42
CA ARG A 75 26.39 -15.58 10.61
C ARG A 75 25.73 -16.61 11.52
N LEU A 76 26.47 -17.66 11.86
CA LEU A 76 26.09 -18.71 12.80
C LEU A 76 27.07 -18.71 13.98
N ASP A 77 26.72 -17.95 15.02
CA ASP A 77 27.34 -18.01 16.35
C ASP A 77 26.48 -18.84 17.32
N GLY A 78 26.92 -18.98 18.59
CA GLY A 78 26.22 -19.80 19.58
C GLY A 78 24.76 -19.42 19.83
N LEU A 79 24.43 -18.13 19.80
CA LEU A 79 23.05 -17.65 19.91
C LEU A 79 22.23 -18.00 18.66
N ALA A 80 22.77 -17.77 17.46
CA ALA A 80 22.10 -18.13 16.21
C ALA A 80 21.88 -19.64 16.08
N TRP A 81 22.88 -20.45 16.46
CA TRP A 81 22.82 -21.90 16.46
C TRP A 81 21.75 -22.44 17.41
N MET A 82 21.69 -21.91 18.63
CA MET A 82 20.64 -22.27 19.60
C MET A 82 19.25 -21.99 19.05
N PHE A 83 19.04 -20.82 18.44
CA PHE A 83 17.75 -20.47 17.85
C PHE A 83 17.43 -21.28 16.59
N ALA A 84 18.42 -21.56 15.73
CA ALA A 84 18.26 -22.43 14.58
C ALA A 84 17.84 -23.84 15.01
N LEU A 85 18.42 -24.37 16.10
CA LEU A 85 18.04 -25.65 16.69
C LEU A 85 16.58 -25.62 17.17
N LEU A 86 16.14 -24.55 17.85
CA LEU A 86 14.74 -24.41 18.28
C LEU A 86 13.77 -24.30 17.09
N VAL A 87 14.12 -23.50 16.08
CA VAL A 87 13.31 -23.29 14.86
C VAL A 87 13.16 -24.62 14.10
N LEU A 88 14.26 -25.31 13.82
CA LEU A 88 14.25 -26.54 13.02
C LEU A 88 13.74 -27.74 13.82
N GLY A 89 14.18 -27.89 15.07
CA GLY A 89 13.79 -29.00 15.95
C GLY A 89 12.31 -29.00 16.26
N ILE A 90 11.78 -27.89 16.80
CA ILE A 90 10.34 -27.77 17.05
C ILE A 90 9.57 -27.72 15.73
N GLY A 91 10.15 -27.15 14.66
CA GLY A 91 9.58 -27.16 13.33
C GLY A 91 9.31 -28.58 12.78
N ALA A 92 10.28 -29.50 12.90
CA ALA A 92 10.12 -30.89 12.50
C ALA A 92 8.99 -31.58 13.29
N LEU A 93 8.94 -31.37 14.61
CA LEU A 93 7.90 -31.91 15.47
C LEU A 93 6.51 -31.33 15.13
N VAL A 94 6.43 -30.04 14.81
CA VAL A 94 5.18 -29.38 14.37
C VAL A 94 4.71 -29.90 13.02
N VAL A 95 5.61 -30.17 12.08
CA VAL A 95 5.25 -30.76 10.77
C VAL A 95 4.62 -32.14 10.97
N LEU A 96 5.26 -32.99 11.78
CA LEU A 96 4.72 -34.31 12.14
C LEU A 96 3.35 -34.19 12.82
N TYR A 97 3.22 -33.29 13.79
CA TYR A 97 1.96 -33.02 14.49
C TYR A 97 0.85 -32.53 13.53
N ALA A 98 1.17 -31.59 12.65
CA ALA A 98 0.22 -31.03 11.68
C ALA A 98 -0.26 -32.07 10.66
N HIS A 99 0.58 -33.04 10.31
CA HIS A 99 0.19 -34.14 9.43
C HIS A 99 -0.97 -34.98 9.99
N TYR A 100 -1.18 -35.03 11.31
CA TYR A 100 -2.34 -35.70 11.90
C TYR A 100 -3.46 -34.73 12.31
N TYR A 101 -3.12 -33.49 12.68
CA TYR A 101 -4.09 -32.50 13.18
C TYR A 101 -5.04 -31.91 12.13
N LEU A 102 -4.57 -31.61 10.90
CA LEU A 102 -5.42 -30.99 9.87
C LEU A 102 -6.59 -31.90 9.44
N SER A 103 -7.72 -31.30 9.05
CA SER A 103 -8.85 -32.07 8.50
C SER A 103 -8.64 -32.40 7.02
N ALA A 104 -9.40 -33.36 6.49
CA ALA A 104 -9.37 -33.69 5.05
C ALA A 104 -9.85 -32.54 4.14
N ARG A 105 -10.58 -31.56 4.70
CA ARG A 105 -11.07 -30.37 3.97
C ARG A 105 -10.03 -29.25 3.90
N ASP A 106 -9.02 -29.29 4.77
CA ASP A 106 -7.97 -28.28 4.82
C ASP A 106 -6.92 -28.52 3.72
N SER A 107 -6.49 -27.45 3.06
CA SER A 107 -5.40 -27.53 2.08
C SER A 107 -4.05 -27.70 2.78
N ALA A 108 -3.56 -28.94 2.83
CA ALA A 108 -2.25 -29.27 3.40
C ALA A 108 -1.10 -28.55 2.66
N SER A 109 -1.13 -28.48 1.33
CA SER A 109 -0.13 -27.78 0.51
C SER A 109 -0.02 -26.30 0.85
N ARG A 110 -1.15 -25.61 0.99
CA ARG A 110 -1.16 -24.21 1.42
C ARG A 110 -0.63 -24.05 2.84
N PHE A 111 -1.05 -24.91 3.76
CA PHE A 111 -0.61 -24.87 5.15
C PHE A 111 0.91 -25.03 5.27
N PHE A 112 1.45 -26.09 4.68
CA PHE A 112 2.88 -26.40 4.76
C PHE A 112 3.73 -25.38 3.99
N ALA A 113 3.27 -24.87 2.85
CA ALA A 113 3.96 -23.78 2.16
C ALA A 113 4.09 -22.52 3.05
N TYR A 114 3.02 -22.12 3.74
CA TYR A 114 3.08 -20.98 4.66
C TYR A 114 3.94 -21.27 5.89
N LEU A 115 3.90 -22.48 6.43
CA LEU A 115 4.70 -22.90 7.58
C LEU A 115 6.20 -22.89 7.25
N LEU A 116 6.57 -23.40 6.07
CA LEU A 116 7.94 -23.43 5.58
C LEU A 116 8.46 -22.05 5.20
N LEU A 117 7.62 -21.21 4.59
CA LEU A 117 7.95 -19.80 4.34
C LEU A 117 8.27 -19.07 5.65
N PHE A 118 7.45 -19.30 6.69
CA PHE A 118 7.68 -18.75 8.02
C PHE A 118 8.96 -19.33 8.67
N MET A 119 9.22 -20.63 8.52
CA MET A 119 10.45 -21.27 9.00
C MET A 119 11.70 -20.67 8.35
N GLY A 120 11.70 -20.49 7.03
CA GLY A 120 12.79 -19.84 6.31
C GLY A 120 12.98 -18.40 6.74
N ALA A 121 11.88 -17.66 6.94
CA ALA A 121 11.94 -16.28 7.42
C ALA A 121 12.55 -16.19 8.83
N MET A 122 12.17 -17.08 9.74
CA MET A 122 12.74 -17.13 11.09
C MET A 122 14.22 -17.54 11.08
N LEU A 123 14.61 -18.53 10.27
CA LEU A 123 16.03 -18.88 10.10
C LEU A 123 16.82 -17.71 9.54
N GLY A 124 16.32 -17.06 8.49
CA GLY A 124 16.98 -15.92 7.87
C GLY A 124 17.21 -14.79 8.86
N MET A 125 16.23 -14.45 9.68
CA MET A 125 16.38 -13.45 10.74
C MET A 125 17.45 -13.85 11.76
N VAL A 126 17.45 -15.10 12.20
CA VAL A 126 18.39 -15.61 13.21
C VAL A 126 19.82 -15.66 12.68
N LEU A 127 19.99 -16.03 11.42
CA LEU A 127 21.27 -16.15 10.73
C LEU A 127 21.77 -14.82 10.14
N SER A 128 21.01 -13.73 10.22
CA SER A 128 21.40 -12.47 9.57
C SER A 128 22.61 -11.83 10.27
N GLY A 129 23.71 -11.68 9.54
CA GLY A 129 24.90 -10.92 9.92
C GLY A 129 24.86 -9.43 9.54
N ASN A 130 23.76 -8.96 8.94
CA ASN A 130 23.53 -7.56 8.58
C ASN A 130 22.15 -7.12 9.07
N LEU A 131 22.03 -5.93 9.68
CA LEU A 131 20.77 -5.46 10.28
C LEU A 131 19.67 -5.17 9.25
N LEU A 132 20.03 -4.72 8.03
CA LEU A 132 19.04 -4.52 6.96
C LEU A 132 18.55 -5.86 6.42
N LEU A 133 19.42 -6.86 6.31
CA LEU A 133 19.00 -8.23 5.96
C LEU A 133 18.09 -8.83 7.04
N LEU A 134 18.43 -8.60 8.32
CA LEU A 134 17.59 -8.99 9.45
C LEU A 134 16.19 -8.36 9.32
N MET A 135 16.10 -7.09 8.91
CA MET A 135 14.83 -6.41 8.66
C MET A 135 13.99 -7.05 7.56
N VAL A 136 14.63 -7.48 6.45
CA VAL A 136 13.93 -8.19 5.36
C VAL A 136 13.27 -9.46 5.91
N PHE A 137 14.03 -10.27 6.65
CA PHE A 137 13.49 -11.49 7.24
C PHE A 137 12.51 -11.21 8.38
N TRP A 138 12.71 -10.15 9.15
CA TRP A 138 11.78 -9.69 10.17
C TRP A 138 10.38 -9.42 9.58
N GLU A 139 10.30 -8.69 8.47
CA GLU A 139 9.01 -8.45 7.80
C GLU A 139 8.48 -9.70 7.11
N LEU A 140 9.35 -10.55 6.56
CA LEU A 140 8.92 -11.82 5.98
C LEU A 140 8.25 -12.72 7.04
N THR A 141 8.70 -12.68 8.30
CA THR A 141 8.00 -13.36 9.41
C THR A 141 6.65 -12.70 9.72
N SER A 142 6.51 -11.37 9.62
CA SER A 142 5.23 -10.67 9.79
C SER A 142 4.22 -11.13 8.72
N ILE A 143 4.63 -11.13 7.45
CA ILE A 143 3.77 -11.49 6.32
C ILE A 143 3.37 -12.97 6.39
N SER A 144 4.33 -13.87 6.60
CA SER A 144 4.04 -15.31 6.68
C SER A 144 3.19 -15.66 7.91
N SER A 145 3.39 -15.00 9.06
CA SER A 145 2.51 -15.16 10.22
C SER A 145 1.09 -14.67 9.96
N PHE A 146 0.90 -13.57 9.23
CA PHE A 146 -0.41 -13.08 8.82
C PHE A 146 -1.18 -14.12 8.01
N LEU A 147 -0.50 -14.77 7.06
CA LEU A 147 -1.07 -15.85 6.24
C LEU A 147 -1.44 -17.08 7.07
N LEU A 148 -0.60 -17.45 8.06
CA LEU A 148 -0.85 -18.58 8.95
C LEU A 148 -2.00 -18.32 9.94
N ILE A 149 -2.07 -17.11 10.53
CA ILE A 149 -3.17 -16.72 11.43
C ILE A 149 -4.48 -16.65 10.64
N GLY A 150 -4.44 -16.12 9.42
CA GLY A 150 -5.57 -16.01 8.51
C GLY A 150 -5.89 -17.29 7.71
N PHE A 151 -5.32 -18.45 8.07
CA PHE A 151 -5.45 -19.69 7.28
C PHE A 151 -6.90 -20.08 7.01
N TRP A 152 -7.77 -19.97 8.01
CA TRP A 152 -9.21 -20.14 7.85
C TRP A 152 -9.90 -18.81 7.50
N SER A 153 -9.57 -18.28 6.33
CA SER A 153 -10.00 -16.95 5.87
C SER A 153 -11.53 -16.74 5.81
N HIS A 154 -12.32 -17.82 5.76
CA HIS A 154 -13.78 -17.76 5.81
C HIS A 154 -14.30 -17.28 7.19
N ARG A 155 -13.56 -17.53 8.28
CA ARG A 155 -13.95 -17.10 9.62
C ARG A 155 -13.61 -15.63 9.88
N LYS A 156 -14.57 -14.89 10.45
CA LYS A 156 -14.40 -13.46 10.76
C LYS A 156 -13.33 -13.20 11.81
N ASP A 157 -13.28 -14.02 12.86
CA ASP A 157 -12.32 -13.90 13.96
C ASP A 157 -10.88 -14.15 13.48
N ALA A 158 -10.65 -15.14 12.61
CA ALA A 158 -9.34 -15.38 11.99
C ALA A 158 -8.87 -14.18 11.15
N ARG A 159 -9.76 -13.58 10.34
CA ARG A 159 -9.43 -12.37 9.55
C ARG A 159 -9.12 -11.17 10.44
N GLU A 160 -9.92 -10.93 11.48
CA GLU A 160 -9.69 -9.83 12.42
C GLU A 160 -8.38 -10.01 13.21
N GLY A 161 -8.14 -11.23 13.71
CA GLY A 161 -6.92 -11.57 14.44
C GLY A 161 -5.66 -11.40 13.58
N ALA A 162 -5.70 -11.90 12.34
CA ALA A 162 -4.60 -11.75 11.39
C ALA A 162 -4.31 -10.27 11.08
N ARG A 163 -5.33 -9.47 10.76
CA ARG A 163 -5.17 -8.04 10.48
C ARG A 163 -4.59 -7.27 11.67
N MET A 164 -5.09 -7.54 12.87
CA MET A 164 -4.61 -6.90 14.10
C MET A 164 -3.14 -7.23 14.37
N ALA A 165 -2.77 -8.52 14.31
CA ALA A 165 -1.40 -8.96 14.49
C ALA A 165 -0.48 -8.34 13.44
N PHE A 166 -0.88 -8.30 12.18
CA PHE A 166 -0.09 -7.70 11.09
C PHE A 166 0.11 -6.20 11.29
N VAL A 167 -0.95 -5.42 11.53
CA VAL A 167 -0.84 -3.96 11.73
C VAL A 167 0.11 -3.62 12.87
N LEU A 168 0.04 -4.35 14.00
CA LEU A 168 0.91 -4.07 15.15
C LEU A 168 2.35 -4.51 14.93
N THR A 169 2.55 -5.71 14.39
CA THR A 169 3.91 -6.27 14.22
C THR A 169 4.65 -5.66 13.04
N ALA A 170 3.97 -5.37 11.92
CA ALA A 170 4.54 -4.65 10.79
C ALA A 170 4.74 -3.16 11.13
N GLY A 171 3.80 -2.53 11.85
CA GLY A 171 3.99 -1.16 12.36
C GLY A 171 5.20 -1.05 13.28
N GLY A 172 5.39 -2.00 14.20
CA GLY A 172 6.58 -2.10 15.03
C GLY A 172 7.85 -2.43 14.26
N GLY A 173 7.77 -3.25 13.20
CA GLY A 173 8.90 -3.51 12.32
C GLY A 173 9.31 -2.30 11.48
N LEU A 174 8.38 -1.44 11.06
CA LEU A 174 8.71 -0.13 10.47
C LEU A 174 9.41 0.79 11.48
N ALA A 175 9.00 0.78 12.76
CA ALA A 175 9.72 1.48 13.82
C ALA A 175 11.13 0.92 13.99
N LEU A 176 11.29 -0.41 13.99
CA LEU A 176 12.59 -1.08 14.05
C LEU A 176 13.49 -0.68 12.89
N LEU A 177 12.97 -0.57 11.66
CA LEU A 177 13.71 -0.08 10.51
C LEU A 177 14.28 1.32 10.79
N GLY A 178 13.47 2.23 11.32
CA GLY A 178 13.92 3.55 11.76
C GLY A 178 15.07 3.47 12.77
N GLY A 179 14.95 2.59 13.78
CA GLY A 179 16.00 2.34 14.77
C GLY A 179 17.30 1.78 14.15
N VAL A 180 17.18 0.82 13.24
CA VAL A 180 18.31 0.24 12.50
C VAL A 180 19.03 1.30 11.65
N LEU A 181 18.28 2.15 10.93
CA LEU A 181 18.85 3.24 10.15
C LEU A 181 19.59 4.26 11.03
N MET A 182 19.06 4.56 12.22
CA MET A 182 19.74 5.42 13.19
C MET A 182 21.02 4.78 13.73
N ILE A 183 21.00 3.49 14.10
CA ILE A 183 22.20 2.76 14.51
C ILE A 183 23.24 2.76 13.38
N GLY A 184 22.82 2.47 12.15
CA GLY A 184 23.72 2.49 10.99
C GLY A 184 24.34 3.86 10.74
N ARG A 185 23.61 4.95 11.00
CA ARG A 185 24.15 6.32 10.92
C ARG A 185 25.17 6.61 12.03
N ILE A 186 24.98 6.08 13.23
CA ILE A 186 25.91 6.26 14.35
C ILE A 186 27.21 5.46 14.13
N VAL A 187 27.07 4.20 13.71
CA VAL A 187 28.19 3.26 13.54
C VAL A 187 28.90 3.43 12.20
N GLY A 188 28.21 3.91 11.17
CA GLY A 188 28.69 3.95 9.78
C GLY A 188 28.62 2.61 9.05
N SER A 189 27.99 1.58 9.65
CA SER A 189 27.85 0.24 9.08
C SER A 189 26.59 -0.45 9.58
N PHE A 190 26.03 -1.32 8.74
CA PHE A 190 24.93 -2.22 9.10
C PHE A 190 25.38 -3.66 9.37
N GLN A 191 26.69 -3.95 9.28
CA GLN A 191 27.23 -5.26 9.67
C GLN A 191 27.12 -5.44 11.17
N LEU A 192 26.57 -6.58 11.58
CA LEU A 192 26.29 -6.88 12.97
C LEU A 192 27.56 -6.82 13.84
N ASP A 193 28.67 -7.35 13.35
CA ASP A 193 29.94 -7.37 14.09
C ASP A 193 30.46 -5.96 14.41
N ALA A 194 30.34 -5.04 13.44
CA ALA A 194 30.68 -3.64 13.62
C ALA A 194 29.74 -2.96 14.63
N VAL A 195 28.44 -3.25 14.56
CA VAL A 195 27.43 -2.70 15.48
C VAL A 195 27.65 -3.19 16.91
N LEU A 196 27.93 -4.48 17.11
CA LEU A 196 28.17 -5.05 18.43
C LEU A 196 29.46 -4.54 19.06
N ALA A 197 30.51 -4.32 18.26
CA ALA A 197 31.76 -3.72 18.71
C ALA A 197 31.60 -2.22 19.05
N ALA A 198 30.67 -1.51 18.42
CA ALA A 198 30.45 -0.08 18.59
C ALA A 198 29.48 0.28 19.74
N GLY A 199 29.27 -0.61 20.72
CA GLY A 199 28.31 -0.41 21.81
C GLY A 199 28.51 0.89 22.60
N ASP A 200 29.76 1.24 22.94
CA ASP A 200 30.05 2.49 23.66
C ASP A 200 29.75 3.73 22.82
N VAL A 201 30.07 3.70 21.52
CA VAL A 201 29.77 4.77 20.56
C VAL A 201 28.26 4.97 20.42
N ILE A 202 27.50 3.86 20.34
CA ILE A 202 26.05 3.90 20.26
C ILE A 202 25.46 4.55 21.52
N ARG A 203 25.87 4.11 22.71
CA ARG A 203 25.36 4.62 24.00
C ARG A 203 25.73 6.08 24.26
N ALA A 204 26.89 6.52 23.80
CA ALA A 204 27.34 7.90 23.94
C ALA A 204 26.68 8.88 22.95
N SER A 205 26.03 8.39 21.89
CA SER A 205 25.42 9.22 20.86
C SER A 205 24.18 9.97 21.34
N PRO A 206 23.98 11.26 20.99
CA PRO A 206 22.73 11.98 21.25
C PRO A 206 21.49 11.35 20.59
N LEU A 207 21.70 10.51 19.57
CA LEU A 207 20.65 9.79 18.86
C LEU A 207 20.20 8.50 19.58
N TYR A 208 20.93 8.08 20.63
CA TYR A 208 20.69 6.83 21.35
C TYR A 208 19.25 6.68 21.88
N PRO A 209 18.63 7.67 22.55
CA PRO A 209 17.28 7.49 23.11
C PRO A 209 16.23 7.17 22.03
N TYR A 210 16.34 7.80 20.87
CA TYR A 210 15.44 7.59 19.73
C TYR A 210 15.72 6.24 19.06
N ALA A 211 16.99 5.91 18.84
CA ALA A 211 17.39 4.61 18.27
C ALA A 211 16.92 3.46 19.17
N LEU A 212 17.17 3.56 20.48
CA LEU A 212 16.72 2.59 21.48
C LEU A 212 15.19 2.49 21.50
N GLY A 213 14.47 3.61 21.57
CA GLY A 213 13.00 3.62 21.59
C GLY A 213 12.40 2.95 20.37
N LEU A 214 12.91 3.24 19.18
CA LEU A 214 12.46 2.66 17.92
C LEU A 214 12.76 1.15 17.83
N VAL A 215 13.96 0.72 18.24
CA VAL A 215 14.32 -0.71 18.30
C VAL A 215 13.44 -1.45 19.30
N LEU A 216 13.23 -0.88 20.49
CA LEU A 216 12.39 -1.46 21.54
C LEU A 216 10.92 -1.53 21.11
N LEU A 217 10.38 -0.56 20.37
CA LEU A 217 9.03 -0.65 19.80
C LEU A 217 8.88 -1.88 18.89
N GLY A 218 9.87 -2.15 18.04
CA GLY A 218 9.91 -3.38 17.24
C GLY A 218 9.95 -4.65 18.09
N ILE A 219 10.86 -4.69 19.06
CA ILE A 219 11.01 -5.82 19.98
C ILE A 219 9.71 -6.09 20.75
N PHE A 220 9.11 -5.06 21.35
CA PHE A 220 7.94 -5.15 22.22
C PHE A 220 6.66 -5.51 21.47
N THR A 221 6.47 -4.99 20.25
CA THR A 221 5.31 -5.36 19.41
C THR A 221 5.37 -6.84 19.01
N LYS A 222 6.54 -7.34 18.58
CA LYS A 222 6.72 -8.74 18.13
C LYS A 222 6.69 -9.75 19.27
N SER A 223 7.21 -9.39 20.44
CA SER A 223 7.22 -10.24 21.65
C SER A 223 6.00 -10.03 22.56
N ALA A 224 4.96 -9.35 22.07
CA ALA A 224 3.69 -9.14 22.76
C ALA A 224 3.85 -8.54 24.17
N GLN A 225 4.75 -7.57 24.33
CA GLN A 225 4.92 -6.83 25.59
C GLN A 225 3.83 -5.77 25.76
N PHE A 226 3.68 -5.25 26.98
CA PHE A 226 2.81 -4.11 27.26
C PHE A 226 3.28 -2.87 26.48
N PRO A 227 2.38 -2.08 25.85
CA PRO A 227 0.91 -2.23 25.79
C PRO A 227 0.38 -3.08 24.60
N PHE A 228 1.26 -3.67 23.79
CA PHE A 228 0.91 -4.34 22.52
C PHE A 228 0.49 -5.82 22.67
N HIS A 229 0.49 -6.38 23.87
CA HIS A 229 0.22 -7.81 24.15
C HIS A 229 -1.11 -8.37 23.59
N PHE A 230 -2.12 -7.53 23.37
CA PHE A 230 -3.49 -7.95 23.06
C PHE A 230 -3.68 -8.63 21.69
N TRP A 231 -2.73 -8.52 20.76
CA TRP A 231 -2.85 -9.23 19.48
C TRP A 231 -2.65 -10.74 19.62
N LEU A 232 -1.83 -11.18 20.59
CA LEU A 232 -1.44 -12.58 20.74
C LEU A 232 -2.64 -13.48 21.10
N PRO A 233 -3.51 -13.15 22.08
CA PRO A 233 -4.71 -13.94 22.35
C PRO A 233 -5.66 -14.01 21.15
N HIS A 234 -5.73 -12.96 20.33
CA HIS A 234 -6.56 -12.94 19.13
C HIS A 234 -5.95 -13.72 17.95
N ALA A 235 -4.63 -13.94 17.95
CA ALA A 235 -3.95 -14.82 16.99
C ALA A 235 -4.25 -16.31 17.24
N MET A 236 -4.84 -16.69 18.39
CA MET A 236 -5.23 -18.08 18.72
C MET A 236 -6.42 -18.63 17.90
N ALA A 237 -6.93 -17.84 16.94
CA ALA A 237 -7.82 -18.32 15.89
C ALA A 237 -7.09 -19.23 14.87
N ALA A 238 -5.75 -19.18 14.83
CA ALA A 238 -4.93 -20.02 13.97
C ALA A 238 -5.05 -21.52 14.33
N PRO A 239 -4.77 -22.42 13.36
CA PRO A 239 -4.63 -23.85 13.64
C PRO A 239 -3.61 -24.11 14.76
N THR A 240 -3.84 -25.12 15.61
CA THR A 240 -2.97 -25.37 16.77
C THR A 240 -1.49 -25.61 16.43
N PRO A 241 -1.11 -26.31 15.33
CA PRO A 241 0.30 -26.45 14.98
C PRO A 241 0.98 -25.10 14.73
N VAL A 242 0.24 -24.11 14.19
CA VAL A 242 0.73 -22.73 14.03
C VAL A 242 0.98 -22.10 15.39
N SER A 243 0.00 -22.20 16.31
CA SER A 243 0.15 -21.64 17.65
C SER A 243 1.33 -22.27 18.40
N ALA A 244 1.49 -23.59 18.32
CA ALA A 244 2.61 -24.31 18.91
C ALA A 244 3.94 -23.81 18.36
N TYR A 245 4.03 -23.52 17.06
CA TYR A 245 5.28 -23.05 16.45
C TYR A 245 5.55 -21.57 16.71
N LEU A 246 4.62 -20.68 16.33
CA LEU A 246 4.76 -19.23 16.38
C LEU A 246 4.88 -18.70 17.82
N HIS A 247 4.09 -19.25 18.74
CA HIS A 247 3.97 -18.72 20.10
C HIS A 247 4.82 -19.47 21.12
N SER A 248 5.42 -20.60 20.74
CA SER A 248 6.37 -21.30 21.62
C SER A 248 7.80 -21.08 21.18
N ALA A 249 8.16 -21.27 19.91
CA ALA A 249 9.57 -21.38 19.51
C ALA A 249 10.11 -20.20 18.69
N THR A 250 9.23 -19.45 18.01
CA THR A 250 9.67 -18.63 16.87
C THR A 250 9.20 -17.18 16.91
N MET A 251 8.00 -16.86 16.40
CA MET A 251 7.55 -15.47 16.16
C MET A 251 7.66 -14.59 17.39
N VAL A 252 7.11 -15.04 18.51
CA VAL A 252 7.11 -14.24 19.74
C VAL A 252 8.50 -14.17 20.38
N LYS A 253 9.39 -15.10 20.01
CA LYS A 253 10.78 -15.12 20.42
C LYS A 253 11.67 -14.24 19.54
N ALA A 254 11.21 -13.81 18.36
CA ALA A 254 11.93 -12.89 17.48
C ALA A 254 12.33 -11.59 18.20
N GLY A 255 11.40 -11.01 18.96
CA GLY A 255 11.66 -9.79 19.74
C GLY A 255 12.73 -10.01 20.81
N VAL A 256 12.59 -11.05 21.63
CA VAL A 256 13.58 -11.34 22.69
C VAL A 256 14.90 -11.88 22.13
N PHE A 257 14.91 -12.52 20.96
CA PHE A 257 16.13 -12.84 20.20
C PHE A 257 16.86 -11.56 19.82
N LEU A 258 16.17 -10.59 19.23
CA LEU A 258 16.78 -9.33 18.84
C LEU A 258 17.25 -8.52 20.06
N LEU A 259 16.49 -8.55 21.15
CA LEU A 259 16.90 -7.97 22.44
C LEU A 259 18.19 -8.61 22.95
N ALA A 260 18.28 -9.94 22.94
CA ALA A 260 19.49 -10.68 23.32
C ALA A 260 20.66 -10.38 22.37
N ARG A 261 20.38 -10.33 21.07
CA ARG A 261 21.36 -10.10 20.00
C ARG A 261 22.00 -8.72 20.10
N LEU A 262 21.21 -7.68 20.32
CA LEU A 262 21.68 -6.29 20.44
C LEU A 262 22.00 -5.88 21.88
N HIS A 263 21.84 -6.79 22.86
CA HIS A 263 22.16 -6.53 24.27
C HIS A 263 23.57 -5.93 24.45
N PRO A 264 24.64 -6.45 23.81
CA PRO A 264 25.98 -5.91 23.98
C PRO A 264 26.12 -4.44 23.54
N ALA A 265 25.35 -4.05 22.51
CA ALA A 265 25.38 -2.72 21.91
C ALA A 265 24.43 -1.72 22.61
N LEU A 266 23.29 -2.19 23.14
CA LEU A 266 22.21 -1.33 23.63
C LEU A 266 22.04 -1.29 25.14
N ALA A 267 22.42 -2.35 25.87
CA ALA A 267 22.23 -2.44 27.32
C ALA A 267 23.27 -1.64 28.11
N GLY A 268 23.10 -1.52 29.44
CA GLY A 268 24.06 -0.84 30.31
C GLY A 268 23.83 0.66 30.51
N THR A 269 22.65 1.17 30.13
CA THR A 269 22.21 2.54 30.45
C THR A 269 20.98 2.49 31.35
N ASP A 270 20.75 3.54 32.14
CA ASP A 270 19.55 3.69 32.96
C ASP A 270 18.27 3.63 32.12
N LEU A 271 18.28 4.28 30.95
CA LEU A 271 17.13 4.29 30.05
C LEU A 271 16.76 2.87 29.60
N PHE A 272 17.75 2.05 29.24
CA PHE A 272 17.53 0.65 28.89
C PHE A 272 17.01 -0.14 30.10
N PHE A 273 17.69 -0.01 31.24
CA PHE A 273 17.36 -0.74 32.46
C PHE A 273 15.92 -0.48 32.92
N TYR A 274 15.51 0.78 33.10
CA TYR A 274 14.18 1.12 33.57
C TYR A 274 13.09 0.76 32.56
N THR A 275 13.32 1.01 31.27
CA THR A 275 12.32 0.73 30.23
C THR A 275 12.10 -0.77 30.05
N VAL A 276 13.16 -1.54 29.87
CA VAL A 276 13.07 -2.98 29.57
C VAL A 276 12.63 -3.76 30.81
N THR A 277 13.20 -3.46 31.99
CA THR A 277 12.80 -4.12 33.25
C THR A 277 11.37 -3.76 33.62
N GLY A 278 10.98 -2.48 33.53
CA GLY A 278 9.63 -2.01 33.87
C GLY A 278 8.57 -2.60 32.94
N ILE A 279 8.79 -2.58 31.63
CA ILE A 279 7.86 -3.18 30.66
C ILE A 279 7.79 -4.70 30.83
N GLY A 280 8.92 -5.37 31.06
CA GLY A 280 8.95 -6.81 31.36
C GLY A 280 8.14 -7.16 32.62
N ALA A 281 8.33 -6.40 33.70
CA ALA A 281 7.61 -6.56 34.97
C ALA A 281 6.09 -6.34 34.82
N ILE A 282 5.66 -5.28 34.11
CA ILE A 282 4.24 -5.05 33.83
C ILE A 282 3.68 -6.19 32.99
N THR A 283 4.41 -6.62 31.96
CA THR A 283 3.96 -7.68 31.04
C THR A 283 3.81 -9.03 31.74
N VAL A 284 4.78 -9.41 32.60
CA VAL A 284 4.73 -10.69 33.31
C VAL A 284 3.52 -10.77 34.24
N LEU A 285 3.22 -9.69 34.96
CA LEU A 285 2.11 -9.61 35.91
C LEU A 285 0.75 -9.55 35.18
N LEU A 286 0.60 -8.68 34.18
CA LEU A 286 -0.63 -8.56 33.40
C LEU A 286 -0.95 -9.86 32.66
N GLY A 287 0.06 -10.49 32.05
CA GLY A 287 -0.08 -11.78 31.38
C GLY A 287 -0.58 -12.86 32.35
N ALA A 288 0.07 -13.00 33.51
CA ALA A 288 -0.31 -14.00 34.50
C ALA A 288 -1.71 -13.75 35.07
N TRP A 289 -2.05 -12.49 35.37
CA TRP A 289 -3.37 -12.10 35.86
C TRP A 289 -4.47 -12.45 34.86
N HIS A 290 -4.32 -12.04 33.59
CA HIS A 290 -5.34 -12.34 32.57
C HIS A 290 -5.46 -13.83 32.26
N ALA A 291 -4.38 -14.61 32.36
CA ALA A 291 -4.39 -16.06 32.17
C ALA A 291 -5.32 -16.77 33.17
N ILE A 292 -5.35 -16.30 34.43
CA ILE A 292 -6.20 -16.87 35.50
C ILE A 292 -7.69 -16.82 35.13
N PHE A 293 -8.13 -15.87 34.31
CA PHE A 293 -9.55 -15.66 33.97
C PHE A 293 -9.92 -16.08 32.55
N GLN A 294 -9.03 -16.72 31.80
CA GLN A 294 -9.36 -17.27 30.49
C GLN A 294 -10.15 -18.59 30.63
N HIS A 295 -11.12 -18.82 29.74
CA HIS A 295 -11.91 -20.07 29.72
C HIS A 295 -11.47 -21.03 28.62
N ASP A 296 -10.68 -20.53 27.67
CA ASP A 296 -10.20 -21.25 26.51
C ASP A 296 -8.78 -21.77 26.77
N LEU A 297 -8.51 -23.05 26.48
CA LEU A 297 -7.18 -23.63 26.68
C LEU A 297 -6.09 -22.81 25.96
N LYS A 298 -6.27 -22.49 24.67
CA LYS A 298 -5.29 -21.66 23.93
C LYS A 298 -5.24 -20.23 24.47
N GLY A 299 -6.36 -19.70 24.96
CA GLY A 299 -6.42 -18.40 25.64
C GLY A 299 -5.52 -18.36 26.87
N VAL A 300 -5.62 -19.34 27.77
CA VAL A 300 -4.73 -19.48 28.94
C VAL A 300 -3.27 -19.57 28.48
N LEU A 301 -3.00 -20.42 27.47
CA LEU A 301 -1.64 -20.60 26.95
C LEU A 301 -1.08 -19.31 26.34
N ALA A 302 -1.88 -18.52 25.61
CA ALA A 302 -1.46 -17.24 25.04
C ALA A 302 -1.04 -16.23 26.11
N TYR A 303 -1.87 -16.05 27.15
CA TYR A 303 -1.54 -15.13 28.24
C TYR A 303 -0.38 -15.63 29.11
N SER A 304 -0.23 -16.95 29.29
CA SER A 304 0.97 -17.51 29.90
C SER A 304 2.22 -17.22 29.05
N THR A 305 2.14 -17.32 27.71
CA THR A 305 3.25 -16.95 26.81
C THR A 305 3.62 -15.47 26.97
N ILE A 306 2.64 -14.56 27.02
CA ILE A 306 2.89 -13.14 27.32
C ILE A 306 3.64 -13.00 28.64
N SER A 307 3.19 -13.72 29.68
CA SER A 307 3.81 -13.67 31.00
C SER A 307 5.28 -14.11 30.96
N HIS A 308 5.56 -15.28 30.38
CA HIS A 308 6.92 -15.81 30.26
C HIS A 308 7.84 -14.96 29.38
N LEU A 309 7.34 -14.32 28.32
CA LEU A 309 8.12 -13.35 27.55
C LEU A 309 8.39 -12.07 28.32
N GLY A 310 7.44 -11.63 29.15
CA GLY A 310 7.65 -10.54 30.11
C GLY A 310 8.76 -10.85 31.11
N LEU A 311 8.79 -12.09 31.64
CA LEU A 311 9.86 -12.59 32.51
C LEU A 311 11.22 -12.55 31.80
N ILE A 312 11.31 -13.08 30.57
CA ILE A 312 12.55 -13.07 29.78
C ILE A 312 13.00 -11.62 29.50
N THR A 313 12.08 -10.74 29.13
CA THR A 313 12.36 -9.33 28.87
C THR A 313 12.89 -8.65 30.14
N MET A 314 12.26 -8.90 31.28
CA MET A 314 12.70 -8.38 32.58
C MET A 314 14.12 -8.86 32.93
N LEU A 315 14.42 -10.15 32.71
CA LEU A 315 15.78 -10.70 32.92
C LEU A 315 16.83 -9.98 32.06
N PHE A 316 16.57 -9.77 30.77
CA PHE A 316 17.50 -8.99 29.94
C PHE A 316 17.61 -7.53 30.38
N GLY A 317 16.50 -6.95 30.87
CA GLY A 317 16.44 -5.59 31.39
C GLY A 317 17.30 -5.35 32.64
N LEU A 318 17.35 -6.33 33.56
CA LEU A 318 18.18 -6.27 34.77
C LEU A 318 19.68 -6.09 34.47
N SER A 319 20.12 -6.40 33.25
CA SER A 319 21.43 -6.06 32.69
C SER A 319 22.65 -6.63 33.43
N THR A 320 22.48 -7.56 34.37
CA THR A 320 23.60 -8.31 34.97
C THR A 320 23.96 -9.53 34.12
N PRO A 321 25.23 -9.99 34.12
CA PRO A 321 25.62 -11.18 33.34
C PRO A 321 24.82 -12.43 33.71
N MET A 322 24.56 -12.66 35.00
CA MET A 322 23.75 -13.80 35.45
C MET A 322 22.28 -13.67 34.99
N ALA A 323 21.74 -12.46 34.90
CA ALA A 323 20.39 -12.22 34.36
C ALA A 323 20.26 -12.63 32.90
N VAL A 324 21.29 -12.34 32.09
CA VAL A 324 21.36 -12.74 30.68
C VAL A 324 21.39 -14.27 30.56
N VAL A 325 22.21 -14.95 31.37
CA VAL A 325 22.24 -16.43 31.41
C VAL A 325 20.87 -17.00 31.79
N ALA A 326 20.25 -16.48 32.85
CA ALA A 326 18.91 -16.90 33.29
C ALA A 326 17.85 -16.64 32.19
N GLY A 327 17.95 -15.52 31.48
CA GLY A 327 17.05 -15.14 30.40
C GLY A 327 17.14 -16.10 29.22
N VAL A 328 18.36 -16.41 28.77
CA VAL A 328 18.60 -17.42 27.72
C VAL A 328 18.12 -18.79 28.14
N PHE A 329 18.38 -19.19 29.39
CA PHE A 329 17.94 -20.48 29.90
C PHE A 329 16.42 -20.60 29.95
N HIS A 330 15.73 -19.58 30.48
CA HIS A 330 14.27 -19.56 30.52
C HIS A 330 13.67 -19.52 29.11
N LEU A 331 14.34 -18.87 28.15
CA LEU A 331 13.93 -18.85 26.75
C LEU A 331 13.88 -20.26 26.14
N ILE A 332 14.91 -21.08 26.37
CA ILE A 332 14.98 -22.48 25.93
C ILE A 332 13.86 -23.27 26.61
N ASN A 333 13.76 -23.21 27.95
CA ASN A 333 12.77 -23.97 28.71
C ASN A 333 11.35 -23.65 28.25
N HIS A 334 11.04 -22.36 28.11
CA HIS A 334 9.76 -21.89 27.62
C HIS A 334 9.40 -22.42 26.24
N ALA A 335 10.38 -22.56 25.33
CA ALA A 335 10.12 -23.14 24.01
C ALA A 335 9.61 -24.59 24.12
N VAL A 336 10.26 -25.38 24.96
CA VAL A 336 9.98 -26.82 25.09
C VAL A 336 8.61 -27.05 25.73
N PHE A 337 8.36 -26.50 26.93
CA PHE A 337 7.11 -26.78 27.65
C PHE A 337 5.89 -26.09 27.03
N LYS A 338 6.03 -24.94 26.35
CA LYS A 338 4.89 -24.33 25.63
C LYS A 338 4.53 -25.12 24.38
N ALA A 339 5.52 -25.57 23.61
CA ALA A 339 5.25 -26.34 22.41
C ALA A 339 4.47 -27.61 22.75
N SER A 340 4.87 -28.33 23.81
CA SER A 340 4.13 -29.50 24.30
C SER A 340 2.72 -29.16 24.77
N LEU A 341 2.54 -28.05 25.50
CA LEU A 341 1.22 -27.65 25.99
C LEU A 341 0.27 -27.21 24.88
N PHE A 342 0.74 -26.49 23.87
CA PHE A 342 -0.09 -26.13 22.71
C PHE A 342 -0.48 -27.37 21.90
N MET A 343 0.46 -28.29 21.65
CA MET A 343 0.14 -29.55 20.97
C MET A 343 -0.84 -30.40 21.78
N ALA A 344 -0.68 -30.50 23.10
CA ALA A 344 -1.61 -31.21 23.97
C ALA A 344 -3.01 -30.56 23.97
N ALA A 345 -3.09 -29.23 24.04
CA ALA A 345 -4.37 -28.52 23.91
C ALA A 345 -5.01 -28.73 22.53
N GLY A 346 -4.21 -28.89 21.47
CA GLY A 346 -4.69 -29.22 20.14
C GLY A 346 -5.19 -30.66 20.00
N ILE A 347 -4.56 -31.61 20.67
CA ILE A 347 -5.06 -32.99 20.80
C ILE A 347 -6.43 -32.96 21.50
N ILE A 348 -6.55 -32.26 22.63
CA ILE A 348 -7.81 -32.15 23.35
C ILE A 348 -8.90 -31.51 22.48
N ASP A 349 -8.60 -30.43 21.78
CA ASP A 349 -9.52 -29.77 20.84
C ASP A 349 -9.97 -30.71 19.71
N HIS A 350 -9.04 -31.51 19.18
CA HIS A 350 -9.32 -32.48 18.11
C HIS A 350 -10.21 -33.64 18.58
N GLU A 351 -9.93 -34.20 19.76
CA GLU A 351 -10.62 -35.40 20.28
C GLU A 351 -11.94 -35.08 21.00
N THR A 352 -12.11 -33.85 21.49
CA THR A 352 -13.32 -33.42 22.23
C THR A 352 -14.22 -32.48 21.42
N GLY A 353 -13.72 -31.90 20.32
CA GLY A 353 -14.43 -30.88 19.54
C GLY A 353 -14.55 -29.51 20.22
N THR A 354 -13.97 -29.34 21.41
CA THR A 354 -13.98 -28.07 22.14
C THR A 354 -12.69 -27.83 22.92
N ARG A 355 -12.42 -26.57 23.20
CA ARG A 355 -11.27 -26.12 24.01
C ARG A 355 -11.71 -25.26 25.20
N ASP A 356 -13.01 -25.27 25.49
CA ASP A 356 -13.61 -24.51 26.58
C ASP A 356 -13.55 -25.31 27.90
N MET A 357 -12.73 -24.85 28.83
CA MET A 357 -12.50 -25.47 30.14
C MET A 357 -13.77 -25.58 30.99
N ARG A 358 -14.85 -24.87 30.64
CA ARG A 358 -16.16 -25.00 31.31
C ARG A 358 -16.93 -26.25 30.90
N LYS A 359 -16.62 -26.78 29.71
CA LYS A 359 -17.19 -28.01 29.12
C LYS A 359 -16.27 -29.20 29.30
N LEU A 360 -14.98 -28.98 29.49
CA LEU A 360 -14.02 -30.05 29.77
C LEU A 360 -14.09 -30.49 31.24
N GLY A 361 -13.41 -31.59 31.56
CA GLY A 361 -13.35 -32.16 32.91
C GLY A 361 -12.98 -33.65 32.88
N ASN A 362 -12.34 -34.16 33.94
CA ASN A 362 -11.96 -35.56 34.14
C ASN A 362 -11.30 -36.28 32.94
N LEU A 363 -10.63 -35.55 32.03
CA LEU A 363 -10.02 -36.15 30.83
C LEU A 363 -8.93 -37.18 31.17
N ARG A 364 -8.38 -37.16 32.39
CA ARG A 364 -7.40 -38.15 32.87
C ARG A 364 -7.86 -39.60 32.77
N ARG A 365 -9.17 -39.86 32.81
CA ARG A 365 -9.71 -41.22 32.67
C ARG A 365 -9.87 -41.66 31.21
N LEU A 366 -10.12 -40.71 30.32
CA LEU A 366 -10.43 -40.96 28.90
C LEU A 366 -9.16 -40.90 28.04
N MET A 367 -8.23 -40.02 28.40
CA MET A 367 -6.95 -39.79 27.72
C MET A 367 -5.81 -39.75 28.75
N PRO A 368 -5.51 -40.86 29.44
CA PRO A 368 -4.56 -40.89 30.56
C PRO A 368 -3.13 -40.47 30.18
N VAL A 369 -2.64 -40.87 29.00
CA VAL A 369 -1.29 -40.55 28.55
C VAL A 369 -1.20 -39.08 28.14
N THR A 370 -2.14 -38.61 27.33
CA THR A 370 -2.19 -37.19 26.95
C THR A 370 -2.30 -36.28 28.19
N SER A 371 -3.10 -36.71 29.18
CA SER A 371 -3.25 -36.00 30.45
C SER A 371 -1.95 -35.98 31.25
N ALA A 372 -1.25 -37.10 31.38
CA ALA A 372 0.03 -37.17 32.09
C ALA A 372 1.09 -36.23 31.47
N LEU A 373 1.17 -36.20 30.14
CA LEU A 373 2.08 -35.32 29.40
C LEU A 373 1.74 -33.85 29.62
N ALA A 374 0.47 -33.49 29.48
CA ALA A 374 0.01 -32.11 29.66
C ALA A 374 0.16 -31.62 31.11
N ILE A 375 -0.11 -32.48 32.10
CA ILE A 375 0.12 -32.19 33.51
C ILE A 375 1.62 -31.97 33.75
N THR A 376 2.48 -32.86 33.28
CA THR A 376 3.95 -32.74 33.44
C THR A 376 4.47 -31.44 32.81
N ALA A 377 4.03 -31.11 31.59
CA ALA A 377 4.39 -29.85 30.95
C ALA A 377 3.84 -28.61 31.69
N SER A 378 2.66 -28.71 32.30
CA SER A 378 2.09 -27.64 33.12
C SER A 378 2.85 -27.46 34.44
N LEU A 379 3.29 -28.55 35.08
CA LEU A 379 4.15 -28.51 36.27
C LEU A 379 5.52 -27.89 35.95
N ALA A 380 6.06 -28.18 34.77
CA ALA A 380 7.27 -27.53 34.26
C ALA A 380 7.05 -26.02 34.11
N MET A 381 5.96 -25.60 33.48
CA MET A 381 5.57 -24.18 33.37
C MET A 381 5.36 -23.50 34.74
N ALA A 382 4.76 -24.21 35.69
CA ALA A 382 4.56 -23.75 37.07
C ALA A 382 5.88 -23.58 37.84
N GLY A 383 6.92 -24.34 37.47
CA GLY A 383 8.23 -24.31 38.13
C GLY A 383 8.32 -25.25 39.32
N ILE A 384 7.81 -26.48 39.17
CA ILE A 384 7.88 -27.51 40.20
C ILE A 384 9.27 -28.18 40.17
N PRO A 385 9.89 -28.49 41.34
CA PRO A 385 11.20 -29.17 41.41
C PRO A 385 11.30 -30.41 40.52
N LEU A 386 12.53 -30.72 40.08
CA LEU A 386 12.88 -31.80 39.13
C LEU A 386 12.42 -31.59 37.68
N LEU A 387 11.79 -30.45 37.36
CA LEU A 387 11.43 -30.06 36.00
C LEU A 387 12.21 -28.81 35.58
N ASN A 388 12.44 -28.67 34.28
CA ASN A 388 13.27 -27.59 33.72
C ASN A 388 12.86 -26.17 34.16
N GLY A 389 11.56 -25.90 34.30
CA GLY A 389 11.09 -24.57 34.67
C GLY A 389 11.46 -24.14 36.09
N PHE A 390 11.67 -25.06 37.03
CA PHE A 390 12.10 -24.75 38.40
C PHE A 390 13.47 -24.06 38.38
N LEU A 391 14.45 -24.69 37.74
CA LEU A 391 15.83 -24.18 37.67
C LEU A 391 15.88 -22.75 37.12
N SER A 392 15.16 -22.49 36.02
CA SER A 392 15.14 -21.14 35.43
C SER A 392 14.40 -20.09 36.26
N LYS A 393 13.38 -20.47 37.05
CA LYS A 393 12.65 -19.55 37.94
C LYS A 393 13.43 -19.26 39.22
N GLU A 394 14.12 -20.24 39.77
CA GLU A 394 15.00 -20.03 40.91
C GLU A 394 16.13 -19.06 40.56
N MET A 395 16.75 -19.20 39.38
CA MET A 395 17.71 -18.22 38.86
C MET A 395 17.08 -16.83 38.69
N PHE A 396 15.83 -16.76 38.23
CA PHE A 396 15.11 -15.48 38.13
C PHE A 396 14.91 -14.81 39.49
N PHE A 397 14.55 -15.57 40.53
CA PHE A 397 14.44 -15.04 41.89
C PHE A 397 15.79 -14.57 42.44
N ALA A 398 16.85 -15.37 42.26
CA ALA A 398 18.20 -15.01 42.68
C ALA A 398 18.66 -13.69 42.05
N VAL A 399 18.56 -13.58 40.73
CA VAL A 399 18.95 -12.38 39.99
C VAL A 399 18.10 -11.16 40.36
N ALA A 400 16.80 -11.34 40.61
CA ALA A 400 15.94 -10.23 41.01
C ALA A 400 16.24 -9.73 42.44
N LEU A 401 16.76 -10.58 43.31
CA LEU A 401 17.22 -10.23 44.66
C LEU A 401 18.60 -9.57 44.63
N ASP A 402 19.50 -10.06 43.79
CA ASP A 402 20.91 -9.64 43.75
C ASP A 402 21.16 -8.43 42.83
N THR A 403 20.12 -7.81 42.28
CA THR A 403 20.30 -6.62 41.43
C THR A 403 20.92 -5.46 42.21
N GLU A 404 21.95 -4.83 41.64
CA GLU A 404 22.64 -3.65 42.19
C GLU A 404 21.85 -2.34 42.00
N ALA A 405 20.60 -2.43 41.54
CA ALA A 405 19.72 -1.30 41.32
C ALA A 405 19.37 -0.55 42.63
N PRO A 406 18.89 0.71 42.54
CA PRO A 406 18.36 1.43 43.70
C PRO A 406 17.35 0.59 44.48
N GLN A 407 17.35 0.72 45.81
CA GLN A 407 16.61 -0.16 46.72
C GLN A 407 15.12 -0.33 46.34
N LEU A 408 14.46 0.75 45.93
CA LEU A 408 13.07 0.69 45.46
C LEU A 408 12.90 -0.24 44.26
N MET A 409 13.77 -0.15 43.25
CA MET A 409 13.68 -0.97 42.05
C MET A 409 13.98 -2.44 42.35
N ARG A 410 14.93 -2.72 43.24
CA ARG A 410 15.20 -4.09 43.72
C ARG A 410 13.98 -4.69 44.41
N ILE A 411 13.29 -3.92 45.27
CA ILE A 411 12.05 -4.36 45.91
C ILE A 411 10.95 -4.61 44.86
N LEU A 412 10.77 -3.69 43.92
CA LEU A 412 9.77 -3.84 42.86
C LEU A 412 10.05 -5.05 41.98
N ALA A 413 11.30 -5.27 41.57
CA ALA A 413 11.71 -6.40 40.74
C ALA A 413 11.52 -7.75 41.46
N SER A 414 12.03 -7.88 42.69
CA SER A 414 11.87 -9.09 43.51
C SER A 414 10.40 -9.38 43.84
N THR A 415 9.60 -8.35 44.13
CA THR A 415 8.15 -8.49 44.36
C THR A 415 7.43 -8.90 43.08
N ALA A 416 7.72 -8.27 41.95
CA ALA A 416 7.16 -8.66 40.66
C ALA A 416 7.53 -10.10 40.30
N ALA A 417 8.76 -10.52 40.60
CA ALA A 417 9.20 -11.89 40.40
C ALA A 417 8.38 -12.87 41.25
N LEU A 418 8.25 -12.63 42.56
CA LEU A 418 7.46 -13.46 43.46
C LEU A 418 5.99 -13.57 43.01
N LEU A 419 5.37 -12.43 42.69
CA LEU A 419 3.99 -12.38 42.21
C LEU A 419 3.84 -13.11 40.88
N ALA A 420 4.79 -12.99 39.96
CA ALA A 420 4.81 -13.75 38.71
C ALA A 420 4.89 -15.27 38.96
N GLY A 421 5.71 -15.70 39.91
CA GLY A 421 5.77 -17.10 40.36
C GLY A 421 4.43 -17.59 40.90
N LEU A 422 3.85 -16.83 41.83
CA LEU A 422 2.57 -17.11 42.49
C LEU A 422 1.41 -17.21 41.48
N LEU A 423 1.22 -16.19 40.66
CA LEU A 423 0.18 -16.16 39.62
C LEU A 423 0.43 -17.25 38.56
N GLY A 424 1.71 -17.50 38.24
CA GLY A 424 2.20 -18.61 37.44
C GLY A 424 1.63 -19.96 37.83
N VAL A 425 1.78 -20.28 39.12
CA VAL A 425 1.27 -21.53 39.70
C VAL A 425 -0.25 -21.54 39.71
N ALA A 426 -0.91 -20.42 40.05
CA ALA A 426 -2.37 -20.33 40.10
C ALA A 426 -3.05 -20.66 38.75
N TYR A 427 -2.62 -20.04 37.63
CA TYR A 427 -3.22 -20.35 36.33
C TYR A 427 -2.81 -21.75 35.82
N SER A 428 -1.62 -22.24 36.16
CA SER A 428 -1.15 -23.58 35.76
C SER A 428 -1.96 -24.67 36.47
N LEU A 429 -2.26 -24.45 37.75
CA LEU A 429 -3.11 -25.33 38.55
C LEU A 429 -4.55 -25.29 38.04
N ARG A 430 -5.09 -24.11 37.71
CA ARG A 430 -6.41 -23.99 37.07
C ARG A 430 -6.49 -24.76 35.76
N PHE A 431 -5.48 -24.59 34.88
CA PHE A 431 -5.39 -25.32 33.62
C PHE A 431 -5.45 -26.83 33.85
N VAL A 432 -4.71 -27.34 34.84
CA VAL A 432 -4.69 -28.78 35.16
C VAL A 432 -6.01 -29.25 35.76
N HIS A 433 -6.51 -28.54 36.77
CA HIS A 433 -7.71 -28.92 37.50
C HIS A 433 -8.95 -28.94 36.61
N ASP A 434 -9.25 -27.84 35.91
CA ASP A 434 -10.48 -27.71 35.13
C ASP A 434 -10.49 -28.61 33.88
N THR A 435 -9.31 -29.02 33.39
CA THR A 435 -9.19 -29.86 32.19
C THR A 435 -9.16 -31.36 32.51
N PHE A 436 -8.38 -31.76 33.52
CA PHE A 436 -8.07 -33.17 33.76
C PHE A 436 -8.73 -33.76 35.01
N PHE A 437 -9.17 -32.93 35.95
CA PHE A 437 -9.81 -33.34 37.20
C PHE A 437 -11.29 -32.89 37.23
N GLY A 438 -11.96 -33.09 38.36
CA GLY A 438 -13.38 -32.75 38.54
C GLY A 438 -14.37 -33.81 38.03
N GLU A 439 -15.65 -33.45 38.01
CA GLU A 439 -16.72 -34.25 37.39
C GLU A 439 -16.67 -34.06 35.87
N GLY A 440 -16.81 -35.17 35.13
CA GLY A 440 -16.29 -35.38 33.77
C GLY A 440 -16.77 -34.43 32.67
N PRO A 441 -16.33 -34.66 31.42
CA PRO A 441 -16.54 -33.68 30.38
C PRO A 441 -18.05 -33.51 30.15
N ARG A 442 -18.48 -32.25 30.11
CA ARG A 442 -19.86 -31.80 30.16
C ARG A 442 -20.29 -31.41 28.75
N ALA A 443 -21.34 -32.05 28.23
CA ALA A 443 -21.93 -31.73 26.93
C ALA A 443 -20.92 -31.80 25.77
N LEU A 444 -20.25 -32.95 25.61
CA LEU A 444 -19.49 -33.30 24.40
C LEU A 444 -20.34 -34.12 23.44
N ASP A 445 -20.14 -33.92 22.13
CA ASP A 445 -20.85 -34.64 21.08
C ASP A 445 -20.29 -36.06 20.86
N THR A 446 -19.03 -36.29 21.22
CA THR A 446 -18.32 -37.57 21.05
C THR A 446 -17.56 -37.93 22.33
N THR A 447 -17.38 -39.24 22.56
CA THR A 447 -16.52 -39.73 23.66
C THR A 447 -15.04 -39.56 23.28
N PRO A 448 -14.26 -38.75 24.00
CA PRO A 448 -12.84 -38.55 23.74
C PRO A 448 -12.04 -39.84 23.90
N HIS A 449 -11.03 -40.03 23.05
CA HIS A 449 -10.08 -41.13 23.14
C HIS A 449 -8.64 -40.62 22.94
N GLU A 450 -7.64 -41.45 23.27
CA GLU A 450 -6.24 -41.12 22.96
C GLU A 450 -6.03 -40.90 21.45
N PRO A 451 -5.24 -39.90 21.04
CA PRO A 451 -4.99 -39.66 19.63
C PRO A 451 -4.10 -40.77 19.04
N PRO A 452 -3.99 -40.85 17.71
CA PRO A 452 -3.02 -41.71 17.05
C PRO A 452 -1.60 -41.48 17.59
N ARG A 453 -0.84 -42.56 17.79
CA ARG A 453 0.51 -42.54 18.38
C ARG A 453 1.41 -41.46 17.78
N TRP A 454 1.42 -41.33 16.45
CA TRP A 454 2.26 -40.37 15.73
C TRP A 454 1.86 -38.91 15.91
N MET A 455 0.61 -38.62 16.27
CA MET A 455 0.18 -37.28 16.67
C MET A 455 0.73 -36.91 18.05
N ARG A 456 0.88 -37.90 18.95
CA ARG A 456 1.35 -37.69 20.33
C ARG A 456 2.87 -37.66 20.48
N ILE A 457 3.62 -38.38 19.65
CA ILE A 457 5.10 -38.46 19.72
C ILE A 457 5.79 -37.08 19.85
N PRO A 458 5.39 -36.03 19.11
CA PRO A 458 5.92 -34.68 19.32
C PRO A 458 5.83 -34.17 20.76
N VAL A 459 4.72 -34.46 21.44
CA VAL A 459 4.50 -34.10 22.85
C VAL A 459 5.37 -34.96 23.76
N ASP A 460 5.45 -36.27 23.49
CA ASP A 460 6.29 -37.21 24.26
C ASP A 460 7.76 -36.74 24.29
N VAL A 461 8.31 -36.37 23.14
CA VAL A 461 9.71 -35.89 23.01
C VAL A 461 9.95 -34.60 23.79
N LEU A 462 9.04 -33.64 23.69
CA LEU A 462 9.18 -32.35 24.38
C LEU A 462 9.03 -32.48 25.90
N VAL A 463 8.08 -33.28 26.38
CA VAL A 463 7.90 -33.52 27.82
C VAL A 463 9.09 -34.29 28.40
N LEU A 464 9.59 -35.30 27.69
CA LEU A 464 10.80 -36.00 28.10
C LEU A 464 11.99 -35.04 28.18
N THR A 465 12.09 -34.08 27.26
CA THR A 465 13.11 -33.03 27.32
C THR A 465 12.95 -32.13 28.55
N CYS A 466 11.72 -31.75 28.95
CA CYS A 466 11.48 -30.99 30.18
C CYS A 466 11.96 -31.73 31.44
N VAL A 467 11.74 -33.05 31.50
CA VAL A 467 12.18 -33.90 32.60
C VAL A 467 13.70 -34.09 32.57
N ALA A 468 14.27 -34.40 31.41
CA ALA A 468 15.71 -34.61 31.24
C ALA A 468 16.52 -33.37 31.64
N VAL A 469 16.06 -32.18 31.23
CA VAL A 469 16.67 -30.91 31.63
C VAL A 469 16.46 -30.63 33.13
N GLY A 470 15.34 -31.06 33.69
CA GLY A 470 15.02 -30.90 35.11
C GLY A 470 15.77 -31.86 36.04
N ILE A 471 16.29 -32.99 35.56
CA ILE A 471 17.02 -34.00 36.37
C ILE A 471 18.52 -33.97 36.08
N VAL A 472 18.94 -33.84 34.82
CA VAL A 472 20.35 -33.87 34.42
C VAL A 472 20.69 -32.67 33.52
N PRO A 473 20.57 -31.42 34.03
CA PRO A 473 20.77 -30.20 33.23
C PRO A 473 22.19 -30.08 32.66
N ALA A 474 23.19 -30.57 33.40
CA ALA A 474 24.60 -30.49 32.99
C ALA A 474 24.90 -31.21 31.67
N TRP A 475 24.19 -32.30 31.36
CA TRP A 475 24.42 -33.13 30.17
C TRP A 475 23.45 -32.81 29.03
N THR A 476 22.37 -32.09 29.33
CA THR A 476 21.29 -31.83 28.37
C THR A 476 21.34 -30.40 27.85
N VAL A 477 21.12 -29.41 28.72
CA VAL A 477 20.99 -28.00 28.31
C VAL A 477 22.28 -27.20 28.48
N ALA A 478 23.19 -27.60 29.37
CA ALA A 478 24.35 -26.78 29.72
C ALA A 478 25.25 -26.41 28.52
N PRO A 479 25.58 -27.32 27.57
CA PRO A 479 26.36 -26.94 26.39
C PRO A 479 25.64 -25.92 25.51
N VAL A 480 24.31 -26.08 25.38
CA VAL A 480 23.46 -25.20 24.57
C VAL A 480 23.37 -23.80 25.20
N LEU A 481 23.13 -23.77 26.52
CA LEU A 481 23.06 -22.55 27.30
C LEU A 481 24.38 -21.80 27.28
N ARG A 482 25.51 -22.50 27.48
CA ARG A 482 26.85 -21.91 27.43
C ARG A 482 27.10 -21.27 26.07
N ALA A 483 26.90 -22.00 24.97
CA ALA A 483 27.09 -21.45 23.63
C ALA A 483 26.23 -20.19 23.38
N GLY A 484 24.95 -20.22 23.76
CA GLY A 484 24.04 -19.08 23.62
C GLY A 484 24.44 -17.87 24.47
N ALA A 485 24.83 -18.10 25.73
CA ALA A 485 25.21 -17.04 26.67
C ALA A 485 26.59 -16.44 26.33
N THR A 486 27.57 -17.27 25.93
CA THR A 486 28.89 -16.80 25.47
C THR A 486 28.77 -15.89 24.26
N ALA A 487 27.86 -16.19 23.32
CA ALA A 487 27.65 -15.34 22.14
C ALA A 487 27.11 -13.94 22.47
N ILE A 488 26.52 -13.73 23.66
CA ILE A 488 26.04 -12.43 24.13
C ILE A 488 27.08 -11.76 25.03
N LEU A 489 27.61 -12.49 26.01
CA LEU A 489 28.44 -11.91 27.08
C LEU A 489 29.94 -11.89 26.74
N GLY A 490 30.40 -12.74 25.82
CA GLY A 490 31.82 -12.97 25.55
C GLY A 490 32.55 -13.37 26.84
N ASP A 491 33.65 -12.68 27.13
CA ASP A 491 34.49 -12.91 28.31
C ASP A 491 33.81 -12.54 29.64
N ARG A 492 32.66 -11.85 29.59
CA ARG A 492 31.87 -11.48 30.79
C ARG A 492 30.93 -12.60 31.25
N LEU A 493 31.00 -13.80 30.65
CA LEU A 493 30.19 -14.93 31.08
C LEU A 493 30.59 -15.32 32.52
N PRO A 494 29.66 -15.24 33.50
CA PRO A 494 29.98 -15.64 34.86
C PRO A 494 30.04 -17.17 34.98
N ASP A 495 30.76 -17.67 35.97
CA ASP A 495 30.60 -19.05 36.40
C ASP A 495 29.19 -19.27 36.95
N TYR A 496 28.50 -20.30 36.47
CA TYR A 496 27.17 -20.67 36.94
C TYR A 496 27.05 -22.17 37.11
N SER A 497 26.26 -22.57 38.10
CA SER A 497 25.96 -23.97 38.38
C SER A 497 24.49 -24.26 38.14
N LEU A 498 24.21 -25.27 37.31
CA LEU A 498 22.86 -25.82 37.10
C LEU A 498 22.56 -26.96 38.08
N ALA A 499 23.11 -26.92 39.29
CA ALA A 499 22.78 -27.91 40.31
C ALA A 499 21.26 -27.94 40.56
N LEU A 500 20.72 -29.11 40.91
CA LEU A 500 19.31 -29.26 41.29
C LEU A 500 19.00 -28.63 42.66
N TRP A 501 20.04 -28.47 43.47
CA TRP A 501 19.95 -28.06 44.85
C TRP A 501 21.15 -27.19 45.20
N HIS A 502 20.88 -25.93 45.54
CA HIS A 502 21.89 -24.95 45.96
C HIS A 502 21.85 -24.69 47.48
N GLY A 503 21.21 -25.57 48.25
CA GLY A 503 21.01 -25.40 49.69
C GLY A 503 19.74 -24.62 50.06
N VAL A 504 19.49 -24.46 51.36
CA VAL A 504 18.37 -23.63 51.84
C VAL A 504 18.78 -22.16 51.72
N ASN A 505 18.24 -21.49 50.70
CA ASN A 505 18.55 -20.09 50.37
C ASN A 505 17.25 -19.28 50.16
N LEU A 506 17.37 -17.95 50.02
CA LEU A 506 16.22 -17.06 49.83
C LEU A 506 15.47 -17.31 48.49
N PRO A 507 16.14 -17.56 47.35
CA PRO A 507 15.47 -17.97 46.10
C PRO A 507 14.60 -19.24 46.23
N LEU A 508 15.07 -20.24 46.96
CA LEU A 508 14.31 -21.45 47.25
C LEU A 508 13.10 -21.14 48.14
N ALA A 509 13.27 -20.30 49.17
CA ALA A 509 12.16 -19.84 50.01
C ALA A 509 11.10 -19.07 49.19
N MET A 510 11.51 -18.21 48.25
CA MET A 510 10.60 -17.55 47.30
C MET A 510 9.90 -18.55 46.37
N SER A 511 10.60 -19.60 45.94
CA SER A 511 10.00 -20.66 45.11
C SER A 511 8.92 -21.43 45.87
N VAL A 512 9.20 -21.82 47.12
CA VAL A 512 8.22 -22.46 48.00
C VAL A 512 7.04 -21.53 48.28
N ALA A 513 7.31 -20.26 48.58
CA ALA A 513 6.28 -19.25 48.79
C ALA A 513 5.40 -19.02 47.54
N GLY A 514 6.00 -19.04 46.34
CA GLY A 514 5.28 -18.95 45.07
C GLY A 514 4.39 -20.17 44.82
N ILE A 515 4.87 -21.38 45.08
CA ILE A 515 4.10 -22.62 44.93
C ILE A 515 2.93 -22.66 45.92
N VAL A 516 3.21 -22.48 47.22
CA VAL A 516 2.18 -22.53 48.26
C VAL A 516 1.20 -21.37 48.09
N GLY A 517 1.70 -20.15 47.90
CA GLY A 517 0.89 -18.96 47.69
C GLY A 517 0.02 -19.06 46.44
N GLY A 518 0.53 -19.63 45.35
CA GLY A 518 -0.22 -19.80 44.10
C GLY A 518 -1.34 -20.83 44.22
N ALA A 519 -1.06 -21.94 44.91
CA ALA A 519 -2.06 -22.95 45.22
C ALA A 519 -3.17 -22.39 46.14
N LEU A 520 -2.78 -21.68 47.21
CA LEU A 520 -3.72 -21.02 48.11
C LEU A 520 -4.56 -19.96 47.39
N LEU A 521 -3.93 -19.15 46.52
CA LEU A 521 -4.65 -18.15 45.71
C LEU A 521 -5.70 -18.81 44.82
N TYR A 522 -5.34 -19.88 44.10
CA TYR A 522 -6.31 -20.59 43.26
C TYR A 522 -7.48 -21.18 44.08
N ILE A 523 -7.18 -21.82 45.22
CA ILE A 523 -8.21 -22.38 46.10
C ILE A 523 -9.12 -21.27 46.64
N ALA A 524 -8.55 -20.14 47.07
CA ALA A 524 -9.29 -18.98 47.54
C ALA A 524 -10.21 -18.42 46.45
N LEU A 525 -9.65 -18.14 45.25
CA LEU A 525 -10.40 -17.62 44.11
C LEU A 525 -11.56 -18.53 43.72
N ARG A 526 -11.36 -19.86 43.70
CA ARG A 526 -12.41 -20.84 43.39
C ARG A 526 -13.51 -20.88 44.45
N ARG A 527 -13.19 -20.63 45.73
CA ARG A 527 -14.17 -20.61 46.83
C ARG A 527 -14.95 -19.30 46.90
N THR A 528 -14.32 -18.18 46.57
CA THR A 528 -14.90 -16.84 46.73
C THR A 528 -15.59 -16.32 45.47
N LEU A 529 -15.14 -16.73 44.28
CA LEU A 529 -15.64 -16.23 43.00
C LEU A 529 -16.12 -17.37 42.11
N ASP A 530 -17.20 -17.13 41.37
CA ASP A 530 -17.52 -17.95 40.21
C ASP A 530 -16.60 -17.56 39.04
N LEU A 531 -15.46 -18.26 38.96
CA LEU A 531 -14.49 -18.04 37.90
C LEU A 531 -15.10 -18.20 36.50
N TYR A 532 -16.14 -19.03 36.32
CA TYR A 532 -16.76 -19.24 35.01
C TYR A 532 -17.69 -18.11 34.57
N ALA A 533 -18.22 -17.32 35.52
CA ALA A 533 -19.05 -16.16 35.23
C ALA A 533 -18.23 -14.92 34.82
N ILE A 534 -16.97 -14.82 35.24
CA ILE A 534 -16.13 -13.65 35.00
C ILE A 534 -15.63 -13.63 33.55
N GLN A 535 -15.86 -12.54 32.83
CA GLN A 535 -15.25 -12.27 31.51
C GLN A 535 -14.25 -11.13 31.60
N ASN A 536 -12.98 -11.45 31.88
CA ASN A 536 -11.92 -10.45 31.92
C ASN A 536 -11.34 -10.25 30.50
N ARG A 537 -11.76 -9.19 29.81
CA ARG A 537 -11.26 -8.82 28.47
C ARG A 537 -10.27 -7.67 28.58
N SER A 538 -9.08 -7.83 27.99
CA SER A 538 -8.13 -6.71 27.86
C SER A 538 -8.74 -5.58 27.02
N PRO A 539 -8.64 -4.30 27.44
CA PRO A 539 -9.17 -3.16 26.70
C PRO A 539 -8.43 -2.92 25.37
N GLY A 540 -7.26 -3.55 25.15
CA GLY A 540 -6.40 -3.33 24.00
C GLY A 540 -7.09 -3.51 22.64
N LYS A 541 -7.93 -4.54 22.46
CA LYS A 541 -8.69 -4.72 21.20
C LYS A 541 -9.68 -3.57 20.95
N ALA A 542 -10.36 -3.10 21.98
CA ALA A 542 -11.33 -2.01 21.86
C ALA A 542 -10.63 -0.69 21.51
N LEU A 543 -9.49 -0.41 22.16
CA LEU A 543 -8.65 0.76 21.86
C LEU A 543 -8.12 0.72 20.43
N PHE A 544 -7.64 -0.44 19.97
CA PHE A 544 -7.21 -0.63 18.58
C PHE A 544 -8.33 -0.34 17.57
N GLN A 545 -9.53 -0.87 17.80
CA GLN A 545 -10.69 -0.63 16.93
C GLN A 545 -11.18 0.82 16.97
N TRP A 546 -11.05 1.51 18.11
CA TRP A 546 -11.35 2.93 18.22
C TRP A 546 -10.36 3.76 17.40
N ASN A 547 -9.05 3.53 17.55
CA ASN A 547 -8.01 4.20 16.78
C ASN A 547 -8.19 4.01 15.27
N LEU A 548 -8.48 2.77 14.83
CA LEU A 548 -8.68 2.49 13.41
C LEU A 548 -9.91 3.21 12.83
N ARG A 549 -11.01 3.27 13.59
CA ARG A 549 -12.21 4.01 13.18
C ARG A 549 -11.96 5.52 13.14
N ALA A 550 -11.25 6.06 14.12
CA ALA A 550 -10.87 7.46 14.16
C ALA A 550 -9.99 7.84 12.95
N LEU A 551 -9.01 7.00 12.61
CA LEU A 551 -8.15 7.18 11.45
C LEU A 551 -8.93 7.19 10.13
N PHE A 552 -9.83 6.22 9.93
CA PHE A 552 -10.64 6.18 8.71
C PHE A 552 -11.62 7.35 8.63
N ALA A 553 -12.22 7.77 9.75
CA ALA A 553 -13.07 8.95 9.77
C ALA A 553 -12.29 10.23 9.45
N ALA A 554 -11.08 10.38 9.99
CA ALA A 554 -10.21 11.52 9.67
C ALA A 554 -9.78 11.52 8.20
N THR A 555 -9.40 10.36 7.67
CA THR A 555 -9.02 10.20 6.27
C THR A 555 -10.19 10.49 5.34
N ALA A 556 -11.39 9.96 5.62
CA ALA A 556 -12.59 10.25 4.85
C ALA A 556 -12.92 11.75 4.85
N ARG A 557 -12.85 12.41 6.01
CA ARG A 557 -13.05 13.88 6.09
C ARG A 557 -12.01 14.66 5.29
N MET A 558 -10.75 14.23 5.30
CA MET A 558 -9.69 14.85 4.51
C MET A 558 -9.93 14.65 3.01
N THR A 559 -10.30 13.43 2.60
CA THR A 559 -10.67 13.12 1.21
C THR A 559 -11.88 13.96 0.78
N ASP A 560 -12.94 14.05 1.58
CA ASP A 560 -14.11 14.87 1.27
C ASP A 560 -13.81 16.38 1.29
N ALA A 561 -12.79 16.82 2.04
CA ALA A 561 -12.34 18.20 2.01
C ALA A 561 -11.67 18.54 0.66
N VAL A 562 -10.81 17.65 0.14
CA VAL A 562 -10.04 17.86 -1.09
C VAL A 562 -10.86 17.50 -2.34
N THR A 563 -11.47 16.30 -2.36
CA THR A 563 -12.17 15.71 -3.50
C THR A 563 -13.58 15.26 -3.10
N ASN A 564 -14.58 16.12 -3.28
CA ASN A 564 -16.00 15.78 -3.04
C ASN A 564 -16.85 15.69 -4.32
N GLY A 565 -16.20 15.53 -5.48
CA GLY A 565 -16.86 15.50 -6.79
C GLY A 565 -17.32 16.86 -7.33
N ASN A 566 -17.08 17.98 -6.62
CA ASN A 566 -17.43 19.31 -7.09
C ASN A 566 -16.33 19.90 -8.00
N LEU A 567 -16.62 20.03 -9.29
CA LEU A 567 -15.71 20.60 -10.29
C LEU A 567 -15.24 22.02 -9.93
N GLN A 568 -16.12 22.88 -9.39
CA GLN A 568 -15.75 24.24 -8.97
C GLN A 568 -14.69 24.22 -7.88
N ARG A 569 -14.80 23.29 -6.91
CA ARG A 569 -13.78 23.14 -5.85
C ARG A 569 -12.46 22.66 -6.45
N MET A 570 -12.50 21.69 -7.36
CA MET A 570 -11.31 21.18 -8.03
C MET A 570 -10.60 22.28 -8.83
N LEU A 571 -11.35 23.08 -9.61
CA LEU A 571 -10.81 24.22 -10.34
C LEU A 571 -10.25 25.30 -9.41
N MET A 572 -10.94 25.59 -8.30
CA MET A 572 -10.44 26.52 -7.29
C MET A 572 -9.12 26.04 -6.68
N LEU A 573 -9.00 24.75 -6.33
CA LEU A 573 -7.74 24.18 -5.82
C LEU A 573 -6.63 24.20 -6.87
N LEU A 574 -6.95 23.93 -8.13
CA LEU A 574 -6.01 24.02 -9.25
C LEU A 574 -5.45 25.43 -9.41
N VAL A 575 -6.32 26.45 -9.53
CA VAL A 575 -5.91 27.85 -9.67
C VAL A 575 -5.13 28.31 -8.44
N LEU A 576 -5.60 27.97 -7.24
CA LEU A 576 -4.89 28.29 -6.00
C LEU A 576 -3.49 27.66 -5.98
N SER A 577 -3.35 26.39 -6.37
CA SER A 577 -2.05 25.72 -6.44
C SER A 577 -1.11 26.39 -7.45
N ALA A 578 -1.62 26.77 -8.63
CA ALA A 578 -0.85 27.48 -9.64
C ALA A 578 -0.35 28.85 -9.13
N VAL A 579 -1.22 29.61 -8.45
CA VAL A 579 -0.86 30.89 -7.82
C VAL A 579 0.20 30.69 -6.73
N MET A 580 0.02 29.69 -5.86
CA MET A 580 0.99 29.41 -4.79
C MET A 580 2.36 29.03 -5.35
N VAL A 581 2.41 28.19 -6.38
CA VAL A 581 3.67 27.79 -7.05
C VAL A 581 4.33 29.00 -7.73
N ALA A 582 3.55 29.81 -8.45
CA ALA A 582 4.06 31.02 -9.10
C ALA A 582 4.60 32.07 -8.10
N LEU A 583 4.13 32.05 -6.85
CA LEU A 583 4.57 32.97 -5.80
C LEU A 583 5.90 32.56 -5.13
N VAL A 584 6.30 31.28 -5.20
CA VAL A 584 7.49 30.75 -4.51
C VAL A 584 8.77 31.55 -4.81
N PRO A 585 9.11 31.90 -6.07
CA PRO A 585 10.34 32.63 -6.37
C PRO A 585 10.37 34.04 -5.74
N PHE A 586 9.21 34.70 -5.65
CA PHE A 586 9.08 36.02 -5.04
C PHE A 586 9.19 35.97 -3.51
N LEU A 587 8.70 34.89 -2.87
CA LEU A 587 8.87 34.66 -1.43
C LEU A 587 10.32 34.37 -1.04
N GLN A 588 11.12 33.84 -1.97
CA GLN A 588 12.54 33.52 -1.76
C GLN A 588 13.49 34.70 -2.07
N GLY A 589 12.95 35.92 -2.18
CA GLY A 589 13.75 37.13 -2.41
C GLY A 589 13.89 37.53 -3.88
N GLY A 590 13.12 36.92 -4.80
CA GLY A 590 13.04 37.36 -6.19
C GLY A 590 12.46 38.78 -6.28
N ALA A 591 13.20 39.70 -6.89
CA ALA A 591 12.70 41.04 -7.19
C ALA A 591 11.76 41.01 -8.41
N LEU A 592 10.75 41.88 -8.42
CA LEU A 592 9.98 42.14 -9.63
C LEU A 592 10.91 42.78 -10.67
N PRO A 593 10.97 42.26 -11.90
CA PRO A 593 11.77 42.87 -12.96
C PRO A 593 11.29 44.28 -13.25
N GLN A 594 12.22 45.18 -13.58
CA GLN A 594 11.90 46.54 -13.98
C GLN A 594 11.27 46.50 -15.38
N TRP A 595 10.00 46.91 -15.47
CA TRP A 595 9.32 47.00 -16.75
C TRP A 595 9.81 48.22 -17.53
N PRO A 596 10.08 48.07 -18.84
CA PRO A 596 10.44 49.20 -19.69
C PRO A 596 9.25 50.14 -19.86
N ALA A 597 9.53 51.36 -20.36
CA ALA A 597 8.49 52.32 -20.69
C ALA A 597 7.49 51.72 -21.71
N PRO A 598 6.16 51.87 -21.51
CA PRO A 598 5.17 51.36 -22.44
C PRO A 598 5.34 51.96 -23.84
N MET A 599 5.17 51.13 -24.87
CA MET A 599 5.09 51.61 -26.25
C MET A 599 3.72 52.26 -26.51
N PRO A 600 3.66 53.33 -27.34
CA PRO A 600 2.40 53.99 -27.66
C PRO A 600 1.48 53.05 -28.44
N MET A 601 0.24 52.89 -27.97
CA MET A 601 -0.76 52.04 -28.60
C MET A 601 -1.66 52.86 -29.55
N PRO A 602 -1.82 52.46 -30.84
CA PRO A 602 -2.70 53.15 -31.77
C PRO A 602 -4.16 53.16 -31.31
N ALA A 603 -4.93 54.18 -31.72
CA ALA A 603 -6.34 54.33 -31.33
C ALA A 603 -7.21 53.11 -31.72
N LEU A 604 -6.96 52.52 -32.89
CA LEU A 604 -7.64 51.29 -33.33
C LEU A 604 -7.34 50.11 -32.38
N GLY A 605 -6.10 49.99 -31.90
CA GLY A 605 -5.70 48.96 -30.95
C GLY A 605 -6.42 49.10 -29.61
N TRP A 606 -6.55 50.33 -29.10
CA TRP A 606 -7.36 50.60 -27.91
C TRP A 606 -8.82 50.22 -28.09
N MET A 607 -9.41 50.52 -29.25
CA MET A 607 -10.80 50.18 -29.55
C MET A 607 -11.04 48.67 -29.55
N VAL A 608 -10.18 47.90 -30.23
CA VAL A 608 -10.28 46.42 -30.27
C VAL A 608 -10.09 45.82 -28.87
N TRP A 609 -9.14 46.35 -28.09
CA TRP A 609 -8.88 45.88 -26.73
C TRP A 609 -10.04 46.17 -25.76
N LEU A 610 -10.61 47.38 -25.80
CA LEU A 610 -11.78 47.74 -25.00
C LEU A 610 -13.01 46.90 -25.38
N LEU A 611 -13.21 46.64 -26.67
CA LEU A 611 -14.25 45.74 -27.15
C LEU A 611 -14.08 44.33 -26.56
N MET A 612 -12.85 43.78 -26.62
CA MET A 612 -12.53 42.47 -26.06
C MET A 612 -12.82 42.41 -24.55
N ILE A 613 -12.41 43.42 -23.77
CA ILE A 613 -12.70 43.50 -22.33
C ILE A 613 -14.20 43.61 -22.06
N ALA A 614 -14.91 44.47 -22.81
CA ALA A 614 -16.34 44.66 -22.65
C ALA A 614 -17.11 43.36 -22.93
N CYS A 615 -16.73 42.61 -23.97
CA CYS A 615 -17.31 41.30 -24.27
C CYS A 615 -16.97 40.26 -23.17
N ALA A 616 -15.71 40.17 -22.75
CA ALA A 616 -15.30 39.22 -21.71
C ALA A 616 -16.04 39.47 -20.38
N LEU A 617 -16.06 40.72 -19.89
CA LEU A 617 -16.80 41.09 -18.68
C LEU A 617 -18.31 40.99 -18.88
N GLY A 618 -18.82 41.35 -20.06
CA GLY A 618 -20.22 41.19 -20.43
C GLY A 618 -20.69 39.74 -20.31
N SER A 619 -19.88 38.78 -20.78
CA SER A 619 -20.20 37.35 -20.65
C SER A 619 -20.33 36.91 -19.18
N LEU A 620 -19.50 37.46 -18.29
CA LEU A 620 -19.55 37.21 -16.85
C LEU A 620 -20.80 37.81 -16.20
N PHE A 621 -21.18 39.05 -16.56
CA PHE A 621 -22.38 39.69 -16.02
C PHE A 621 -23.68 39.04 -16.53
N LEU A 622 -23.63 38.52 -17.76
CA LEU A 622 -24.77 37.93 -18.46
C LEU A 622 -24.85 36.40 -18.32
N TYR A 623 -24.02 35.78 -17.46
CA TYR A 623 -23.95 34.32 -17.28
C TYR A 623 -25.29 33.62 -17.00
N GLN A 624 -26.25 34.35 -16.43
CA GLN A 624 -27.60 33.85 -16.18
C GLN A 624 -28.44 33.73 -17.44
N GLN A 625 -28.11 34.45 -18.51
CA GLN A 625 -28.76 34.41 -19.81
C GLN A 625 -27.82 33.70 -20.79
N ARG A 626 -27.87 32.37 -20.85
CA ARG A 626 -26.86 31.57 -21.57
C ARG A 626 -26.68 31.98 -23.02
N LEU A 627 -27.77 32.25 -23.73
CA LEU A 627 -27.73 32.60 -25.15
C LEU A 627 -27.00 33.93 -25.36
N LEU A 628 -27.36 34.93 -24.56
CA LEU A 628 -26.72 36.23 -24.61
C LEU A 628 -25.25 36.14 -24.19
N ALA A 629 -24.92 35.35 -23.16
CA ALA A 629 -23.54 35.12 -22.73
C ALA A 629 -22.69 34.48 -23.84
N VAL A 630 -23.22 33.49 -24.56
CA VAL A 630 -22.53 32.84 -25.69
C VAL A 630 -22.37 33.81 -26.87
N LEU A 631 -23.38 34.61 -27.20
CA LEU A 631 -23.28 35.62 -28.26
C LEU A 631 -22.23 36.69 -27.94
N VAL A 632 -22.22 37.18 -26.69
CA VAL A 632 -21.23 38.16 -26.22
C VAL A 632 -19.83 37.54 -26.15
N LEU A 633 -19.72 36.25 -25.80
CA LEU A 633 -18.46 35.51 -25.86
C LEU A 633 -17.92 35.42 -27.30
N GLY A 634 -18.79 35.20 -28.29
CA GLY A 634 -18.40 35.24 -29.71
C GLY A 634 -17.85 36.60 -30.16
N GLY A 635 -18.34 37.70 -29.56
CA GLY A 635 -17.73 39.03 -29.72
C GLY A 635 -16.27 39.09 -29.25
N THR A 636 -15.92 38.33 -28.20
CA THR A 636 -14.52 38.18 -27.74
C THR A 636 -13.69 37.45 -28.80
N GLY A 637 -14.20 36.35 -29.36
CA GLY A 637 -13.53 35.60 -30.43
C GLY A 637 -13.28 36.45 -31.69
N LEU A 638 -14.26 37.28 -32.09
CA LEU A 638 -14.11 38.24 -33.19
C LEU A 638 -13.05 39.31 -32.88
N ALA A 639 -13.03 39.85 -31.65
CA ALA A 639 -12.01 40.82 -31.25
C ALA A 639 -10.59 40.19 -31.24
N VAL A 640 -10.45 38.93 -30.84
CA VAL A 640 -9.19 38.17 -30.95
C VAL A 640 -8.78 38.00 -32.42
N SER A 641 -9.71 37.64 -33.31
CA SER A 641 -9.44 37.56 -34.75
C SER A 641 -8.96 38.90 -35.33
N LEU A 642 -9.60 40.01 -34.96
CA LEU A 642 -9.17 41.35 -35.37
C LEU A 642 -7.80 41.72 -34.79
N THR A 643 -7.49 41.25 -33.58
CA THR A 643 -6.15 41.41 -32.98
C THR A 643 -5.10 40.66 -33.80
N PHE A 644 -5.37 39.44 -34.28
CA PHE A 644 -4.46 38.74 -35.18
C PHE A 644 -4.26 39.47 -36.51
N VAL A 645 -5.32 40.06 -37.09
CA VAL A 645 -5.18 40.91 -38.29
C VAL A 645 -4.29 42.13 -37.98
N PHE A 646 -4.51 42.80 -36.85
CA PHE A 646 -3.72 43.95 -36.41
C PHE A 646 -2.24 43.59 -36.20
N LEU A 647 -1.96 42.36 -35.73
CA LEU A 647 -0.61 41.81 -35.57
C LEU A 647 -0.06 41.17 -36.85
N SER A 648 -0.68 41.37 -38.01
CA SER A 648 -0.26 40.84 -39.31
C SER A 648 -0.17 39.30 -39.35
N ALA A 649 -1.06 38.60 -38.65
CA ALA A 649 -1.18 37.14 -38.60
C ALA A 649 -2.47 36.66 -39.30
N PRO A 650 -2.55 36.72 -40.64
CA PRO A 650 -3.78 36.44 -41.40
C PRO A 650 -4.24 34.99 -41.30
N ASP A 651 -3.34 34.00 -41.26
CA ASP A 651 -3.71 32.58 -41.10
C ASP A 651 -4.36 32.31 -39.74
N LEU A 652 -3.81 32.87 -38.67
CA LEU A 652 -4.39 32.76 -37.32
C LEU A 652 -5.76 33.46 -37.26
N ALA A 653 -5.91 34.62 -37.91
CA ALA A 653 -7.19 35.32 -37.98
C ALA A 653 -8.27 34.50 -38.68
N LEU A 654 -7.97 33.93 -39.86
CA LEU A 654 -8.89 33.07 -40.60
C LEU A 654 -9.26 31.83 -39.78
N THR A 655 -8.27 31.19 -39.17
CA THR A 655 -8.47 29.99 -38.35
C THR A 655 -9.35 30.29 -37.14
N GLN A 656 -9.05 31.38 -36.40
CA GLN A 656 -9.82 31.80 -35.24
C GLN A 656 -11.28 32.11 -35.61
N LEU A 657 -11.50 32.83 -36.72
CA LEU A 657 -12.85 33.16 -37.17
C LEU A 657 -13.66 31.88 -37.49
N LEU A 658 -13.06 30.93 -38.21
CA LEU A 658 -13.72 29.70 -38.59
C LEU A 658 -13.99 28.80 -37.39
N VAL A 659 -13.01 28.64 -36.49
CA VAL A 659 -13.18 27.89 -35.24
C VAL A 659 -14.30 28.50 -34.41
N GLU A 660 -14.33 29.82 -34.26
CA GLU A 660 -15.38 30.52 -33.52
C GLU A 660 -16.77 30.23 -34.10
N MET A 661 -16.92 30.30 -35.43
CA MET A 661 -18.20 29.97 -36.09
C MET A 661 -18.63 28.53 -35.82
N VAL A 662 -17.71 27.57 -35.92
CA VAL A 662 -18.00 26.16 -35.64
C VAL A 662 -18.37 25.97 -34.17
N THR A 663 -17.55 26.47 -33.23
CA THR A 663 -17.80 26.30 -31.79
C THR A 663 -19.08 26.98 -31.32
N LEU A 664 -19.43 28.14 -31.88
CA LEU A 664 -20.67 28.85 -31.57
C LEU A 664 -21.87 28.02 -32.01
N VAL A 665 -21.85 27.46 -33.22
CA VAL A 665 -22.92 26.57 -33.70
C VAL A 665 -23.02 25.32 -32.83
N LEU A 666 -21.90 24.68 -32.49
CA LEU A 666 -21.87 23.52 -31.61
C LEU A 666 -22.45 23.84 -30.22
N MET A 667 -22.11 25.01 -29.66
CA MET A 667 -22.64 25.48 -28.38
C MET A 667 -24.15 25.75 -28.45
N LEU A 668 -24.62 26.42 -29.52
CA LEU A 668 -26.06 26.67 -29.73
C LEU A 668 -26.87 25.38 -29.85
N LEU A 669 -26.33 24.36 -30.53
CA LEU A 669 -26.94 23.03 -30.60
C LEU A 669 -27.00 22.34 -29.24
N ALA A 670 -25.91 22.40 -28.47
CA ALA A 670 -25.87 21.85 -27.11
C ALA A 670 -26.86 22.57 -26.17
N MET A 671 -27.05 23.87 -26.34
CA MET A 671 -27.98 24.68 -25.55
C MET A 671 -29.44 24.25 -25.69
N ASN A 672 -29.85 23.61 -26.80
CA ASN A 672 -31.19 23.05 -26.95
C ASN A 672 -31.55 22.04 -25.83
N TYR A 673 -30.54 21.46 -25.17
CA TYR A 673 -30.68 20.47 -24.10
C TYR A 673 -30.41 21.03 -22.70
N LEU A 674 -30.07 22.33 -22.57
CA LEU A 674 -29.68 22.95 -21.30
C LEU A 674 -30.63 24.07 -20.90
N PRO A 675 -30.86 24.30 -19.58
CA PRO A 675 -31.69 25.40 -19.07
C PRO A 675 -31.37 26.78 -19.65
N GLU A 676 -32.36 27.54 -20.14
CA GLU A 676 -32.20 28.89 -20.70
C GLU A 676 -31.49 29.84 -19.74
N ARG A 677 -31.77 29.65 -18.44
CA ARG A 677 -31.17 30.42 -17.37
C ARG A 677 -30.32 29.56 -16.46
N SER A 678 -29.12 30.05 -16.15
CA SER A 678 -28.28 29.47 -15.11
C SER A 678 -28.85 29.78 -13.72
N LEU A 679 -28.72 28.85 -12.77
CA LEU A 679 -29.15 29.08 -11.39
C LEU A 679 -28.27 30.18 -10.75
N PRO A 680 -28.86 31.08 -9.93
CA PRO A 680 -28.09 32.10 -9.25
C PRO A 680 -27.19 31.48 -8.18
N GLU A 681 -25.90 31.82 -8.22
CA GLU A 681 -24.93 31.41 -7.20
C GLU A 681 -25.27 32.06 -5.85
N ARG A 682 -25.49 31.25 -4.79
CA ARG A 682 -26.16 31.67 -3.55
C ARG A 682 -25.25 32.33 -2.50
N ALA A 683 -23.94 32.08 -2.48
CA ALA A 683 -23.06 32.51 -1.39
C ALA A 683 -22.16 33.72 -1.76
N ARG A 684 -22.33 34.87 -1.10
CA ARG A 684 -21.50 36.08 -1.32
C ARG A 684 -20.01 35.84 -1.05
N LEU A 685 -19.68 35.16 0.05
CA LEU A 685 -18.29 34.84 0.41
C LEU A 685 -17.60 33.97 -0.65
N ARG A 686 -18.34 33.04 -1.27
CA ARG A 686 -17.81 32.19 -2.33
C ARG A 686 -17.47 33.00 -3.58
N LYS A 687 -18.37 33.91 -3.98
CA LYS A 687 -18.12 34.83 -5.09
C LYS A 687 -16.89 35.71 -4.84
N LEU A 688 -16.76 36.27 -3.63
CA LEU A 688 -15.62 37.10 -3.27
C LEU A 688 -14.31 36.32 -3.32
N ARG A 689 -14.29 35.09 -2.79
CA ARG A 689 -13.13 34.20 -2.87
C ARG A 689 -12.76 33.87 -4.32
N ASP A 690 -13.73 33.44 -5.12
CA ASP A 690 -13.47 33.04 -6.50
C ASP A 690 -13.05 34.24 -7.36
N ALA A 691 -13.63 35.43 -7.11
CA ALA A 691 -13.20 36.68 -7.72
C ALA A 691 -11.77 37.05 -7.30
N ALA A 692 -11.44 36.97 -6.01
CA ALA A 692 -10.09 37.26 -5.51
C ALA A 692 -9.05 36.32 -6.15
N LEU A 693 -9.36 35.02 -6.25
CA LEU A 693 -8.48 34.05 -6.92
C LEU A 693 -8.36 34.31 -8.42
N ALA A 694 -9.46 34.64 -9.10
CA ALA A 694 -9.44 34.95 -10.52
C ALA A 694 -8.65 36.24 -10.81
N ILE A 695 -8.81 37.29 -9.98
CA ILE A 695 -8.06 38.54 -10.10
C ILE A 695 -6.58 38.30 -9.79
N ALA A 696 -6.25 37.61 -8.70
CA ALA A 696 -4.86 37.34 -8.34
C ALA A 696 -4.16 36.46 -9.40
N GLY A 697 -4.80 35.39 -9.84
CA GLY A 697 -4.27 34.51 -10.89
C GLY A 697 -4.16 35.20 -12.25
N GLY A 698 -5.19 35.95 -12.65
CA GLY A 698 -5.22 36.69 -13.91
C GLY A 698 -4.20 37.83 -13.94
N ALA A 699 -4.12 38.64 -12.88
CA ALA A 699 -3.14 39.72 -12.77
C ALA A 699 -1.71 39.16 -12.68
N GLY A 700 -1.50 38.06 -11.96
CA GLY A 700 -0.22 37.36 -11.89
C GLY A 700 0.23 36.84 -13.26
N LEU A 701 -0.67 36.20 -14.01
CA LEU A 701 -0.39 35.74 -15.37
C LEU A 701 -0.12 36.91 -16.32
N ALA A 702 -0.87 38.00 -16.22
CA ALA A 702 -0.64 39.20 -17.01
C ALA A 702 0.73 39.83 -16.71
N ALA A 703 1.11 39.95 -15.44
CA ALA A 703 2.42 40.46 -15.02
C ALA A 703 3.56 39.55 -15.52
N LEU A 704 3.38 38.22 -15.46
CA LEU A 704 4.35 37.26 -15.95
C LEU A 704 4.50 37.34 -17.49
N ALA A 705 3.38 37.36 -18.22
CA ALA A 705 3.38 37.48 -19.66
C ALA A 705 4.04 38.80 -20.11
N TYR A 706 3.69 39.92 -19.46
CA TYR A 706 4.29 41.22 -19.75
C TYR A 706 5.79 41.25 -19.46
N THR A 707 6.22 40.61 -18.35
CA THR A 707 7.64 40.45 -18.02
C THR A 707 8.39 39.67 -19.10
N LEU A 708 7.84 38.54 -19.56
CA LEU A 708 8.49 37.73 -20.59
C LEU A 708 8.56 38.46 -21.94
N MET A 709 7.50 39.18 -22.32
CA MET A 709 7.44 39.93 -23.57
C MET A 709 8.37 41.16 -23.61
N THR A 710 8.75 41.68 -22.44
CA THR A 710 9.61 42.88 -22.32
C THR A 710 11.10 42.53 -22.17
N GLN A 711 11.44 41.25 -22.03
CA GLN A 711 12.82 40.80 -21.98
C GLN A 711 13.40 40.57 -23.38
N PRO A 712 14.71 40.85 -23.60
CA PRO A 712 15.38 40.47 -24.83
C PRO A 712 15.28 38.94 -25.03
N SER A 713 14.77 38.52 -26.19
CA SER A 713 14.66 37.09 -26.53
C SER A 713 15.52 36.75 -27.75
N HIS A 714 16.21 35.61 -27.68
CA HIS A 714 16.83 34.99 -28.83
C HIS A 714 15.75 34.22 -29.60
N SER A 715 15.32 34.75 -30.75
CA SER A 715 14.25 34.16 -31.56
C SER A 715 14.78 33.46 -32.80
N VAL A 716 14.18 32.30 -33.14
CA VAL A 716 14.43 31.56 -34.38
C VAL A 716 13.65 32.13 -35.58
N ALA A 717 12.80 33.15 -35.37
CA ALA A 717 11.96 33.70 -36.43
C ALA A 717 12.76 34.21 -37.63
N GLY A 718 13.91 34.87 -37.39
CA GLY A 718 14.78 35.37 -38.47
C GLY A 718 15.35 34.24 -39.33
N GLU A 719 15.75 33.13 -38.73
CA GLU A 719 16.24 31.95 -39.43
C GLU A 719 15.14 31.29 -40.28
N LEU A 720 13.96 31.08 -39.69
CA LEU A 720 12.82 30.47 -40.39
C LEU A 720 12.34 31.32 -41.59
N LEU A 721 12.35 32.65 -41.46
CA LEU A 721 12.02 33.57 -42.56
C LEU A 721 13.01 33.46 -43.73
N GLN A 722 14.30 33.26 -43.43
CA GLN A 722 15.34 33.13 -44.46
C GLN A 722 15.31 31.76 -45.15
N ARG A 723 14.94 30.70 -44.43
CA ARG A 723 14.96 29.31 -44.93
C ARG A 723 13.66 28.87 -45.62
N ALA A 724 12.52 29.50 -45.33
CA ALA A 724 11.21 29.05 -45.82
C ALA A 724 11.09 28.93 -47.34
N LEU A 725 11.58 29.93 -48.10
CA LEU A 725 11.54 29.88 -49.56
C LEU A 725 12.65 29.00 -50.16
N PRO A 726 13.94 29.11 -49.75
CA PRO A 726 15.02 28.32 -50.36
C PRO A 726 14.98 26.82 -50.06
N GLU A 727 14.47 26.41 -48.89
CA GLU A 727 14.50 25.00 -48.46
C GLU A 727 13.14 24.31 -48.56
N ALA A 728 12.04 25.03 -48.30
CA ALA A 728 10.69 24.47 -48.31
C ALA A 728 9.80 25.01 -49.44
N TYR A 729 10.36 25.85 -50.32
CA TYR A 729 9.72 26.32 -51.56
C TYR A 729 8.36 27.02 -51.35
N GLY A 730 8.14 27.64 -50.19
CA GLY A 730 6.87 28.27 -49.84
C GLY A 730 7.04 29.70 -49.35
N ARG A 731 6.19 30.60 -49.84
CA ARG A 731 6.16 32.01 -49.41
C ARG A 731 5.34 32.23 -48.15
N ASN A 732 4.38 31.33 -47.86
CA ASN A 732 3.63 31.39 -46.62
C ASN A 732 4.42 30.72 -45.49
N VAL A 733 5.22 31.51 -44.77
CA VAL A 733 6.10 31.02 -43.70
C VAL A 733 5.32 30.32 -42.58
N VAL A 734 4.09 30.73 -42.26
CA VAL A 734 3.28 30.06 -41.24
C VAL A 734 2.89 28.66 -41.71
N ASN A 735 2.35 28.53 -42.92
CA ASN A 735 1.98 27.22 -43.45
C ASN A 735 3.21 26.31 -43.60
N VAL A 736 4.32 26.84 -44.14
CA VAL A 736 5.60 26.11 -44.25
C VAL A 736 6.07 25.59 -42.89
N ILE A 737 6.00 26.40 -41.83
CA ILE A 737 6.33 25.92 -40.48
C ILE A 737 5.40 24.77 -40.09
N LEU A 738 4.10 24.90 -40.31
CA LEU A 738 3.11 23.90 -39.89
C LEU A 738 3.19 22.60 -40.67
N VAL A 739 3.54 22.62 -41.96
CA VAL A 739 3.46 21.41 -42.82
C VAL A 739 4.82 20.81 -43.14
N ASP A 740 5.90 21.58 -42.99
CA ASP A 740 7.27 21.16 -43.28
C ASP A 740 8.15 21.22 -42.03
N PHE A 741 8.69 22.38 -41.66
CA PHE A 741 9.67 22.49 -40.57
C PHE A 741 9.20 21.91 -39.23
N ARG A 742 7.90 22.02 -38.93
CA ARG A 742 7.23 21.47 -37.75
C ARG A 742 5.97 20.68 -38.14
N GLY A 743 6.01 19.99 -39.27
CA GLY A 743 4.95 19.07 -39.73
C GLY A 743 4.49 18.08 -38.66
N PHE A 744 5.40 17.67 -37.78
CA PHE A 744 5.11 16.72 -36.70
C PHE A 744 4.14 17.28 -35.65
N ASP A 745 4.23 18.59 -35.34
CA ASP A 745 3.31 19.25 -34.41
C ASP A 745 1.88 19.21 -34.99
N THR A 746 1.74 19.57 -36.27
CA THR A 746 0.46 19.51 -37.00
C THR A 746 -0.10 18.09 -37.11
N PHE A 747 0.75 17.08 -37.33
CA PHE A 747 0.32 15.67 -37.32
C PHE A 747 -0.28 15.27 -35.96
N GLY A 748 0.35 15.73 -34.87
CA GLY A 748 -0.17 15.57 -33.51
C GLY A 748 -1.51 16.28 -33.32
N GLU A 749 -1.63 17.53 -33.75
CA GLU A 749 -2.85 18.34 -33.62
C GLU A 749 -4.05 17.72 -34.35
N ILE A 750 -3.89 17.29 -35.61
CA ILE A 750 -4.99 16.63 -36.34
C ILE A 750 -5.37 15.30 -35.71
N THR A 751 -4.40 14.59 -35.13
CA THR A 751 -4.66 13.35 -34.39
C THR A 751 -5.48 13.62 -33.14
N VAL A 752 -5.16 14.68 -32.37
CA VAL A 752 -5.95 15.12 -31.22
C VAL A 752 -7.37 15.52 -31.64
N PHE A 753 -7.50 16.24 -32.76
CA PHE A 753 -8.82 16.66 -33.27
C PHE A 753 -9.66 15.46 -33.75
N ALA A 754 -9.04 14.49 -34.43
CA ALA A 754 -9.65 13.21 -34.79
C ALA A 754 -10.14 12.46 -33.54
N ILE A 755 -9.31 12.34 -32.52
CA ILE A 755 -9.67 11.71 -31.24
C ILE A 755 -10.85 12.44 -30.60
N ALA A 756 -10.84 13.78 -30.56
CA ALA A 756 -11.95 14.56 -30.01
C ALA A 756 -13.27 14.25 -30.75
N GLY A 757 -13.26 14.21 -32.08
CA GLY A 757 -14.42 13.83 -32.89
C GLY A 757 -14.92 12.41 -32.59
N LEU A 758 -14.00 11.44 -32.49
CA LEU A 758 -14.33 10.05 -32.15
C LEU A 758 -14.84 9.89 -30.71
N VAL A 759 -14.32 10.65 -29.76
CA VAL A 759 -14.80 10.68 -28.37
C VAL A 759 -16.22 11.23 -28.32
N VAL A 760 -16.50 12.33 -29.01
CA VAL A 760 -17.86 12.89 -29.13
C VAL A 760 -18.81 11.84 -29.73
N HIS A 761 -18.41 11.17 -30.82
CA HIS A 761 -19.17 10.07 -31.39
C HIS A 761 -19.42 8.94 -30.37
N ALA A 762 -18.39 8.49 -29.66
CA ALA A 762 -18.51 7.41 -28.68
C ALA A 762 -19.44 7.76 -27.52
N LEU A 763 -19.39 9.01 -27.04
CA LEU A 763 -20.24 9.52 -25.95
C LEU A 763 -21.69 9.73 -26.39
N LEU A 764 -21.92 10.30 -27.58
CA LEU A 764 -23.25 10.72 -28.01
C LEU A 764 -24.05 9.65 -28.78
N ARG A 765 -23.41 8.69 -29.46
CA ARG A 765 -24.10 7.66 -30.27
C ARG A 765 -25.21 6.88 -29.53
N ARG A 766 -25.10 6.78 -28.20
CA ARG A 766 -26.08 6.11 -27.33
C ARG A 766 -26.73 7.07 -26.33
N ALA A 767 -26.35 8.35 -26.35
CA ALA A 767 -26.95 9.34 -25.49
C ALA A 767 -28.41 9.57 -25.86
N ARG A 768 -29.24 9.78 -24.84
CA ARG A 768 -30.63 10.18 -25.00
C ARG A 768 -30.91 11.35 -24.08
N MET A 769 -31.39 12.45 -24.62
CA MET A 769 -31.65 13.67 -23.86
C MET A 769 -33.01 14.24 -24.23
N ALA A 770 -33.67 14.88 -23.27
CA ALA A 770 -34.90 15.63 -23.53
C ALA A 770 -34.51 17.09 -23.83
N PRO A 771 -35.02 17.71 -24.91
CA PRO A 771 -34.80 19.13 -25.15
C PRO A 771 -35.42 19.95 -24.03
N GLU A 772 -34.87 21.13 -23.71
CA GLU A 772 -35.40 21.96 -22.63
C GLU A 772 -36.80 22.51 -22.95
N ARG A 773 -37.05 22.84 -24.23
CA ARG A 773 -38.35 23.27 -24.75
C ARG A 773 -38.63 22.54 -26.07
N SER A 774 -39.87 22.07 -26.23
CA SER A 774 -40.37 21.58 -27.51
C SER A 774 -41.32 22.63 -28.10
N MET A 775 -41.04 23.11 -29.31
CA MET A 775 -42.00 23.97 -30.01
C MET A 775 -43.19 23.11 -30.49
N PRO A 776 -44.44 23.50 -30.22
CA PRO A 776 -45.62 22.83 -30.76
C PRO A 776 -45.78 23.16 -32.25
N GLY A 777 -46.11 22.15 -33.06
CA GLY A 777 -46.31 22.28 -34.51
C GLY A 777 -45.26 21.54 -35.37
N PRO A 778 -45.49 21.41 -36.68
CA PRO A 778 -44.49 20.88 -37.61
C PRO A 778 -43.26 21.80 -37.67
N PRO A 779 -42.07 21.29 -38.03
CA PRO A 779 -40.88 22.11 -38.20
C PRO A 779 -41.17 23.30 -39.12
N ILE A 780 -40.82 24.50 -38.67
CA ILE A 780 -40.97 25.72 -39.48
C ILE A 780 -40.04 25.57 -40.68
N LYS A 781 -40.61 25.48 -41.88
CA LYS A 781 -39.83 25.47 -43.11
C LYS A 781 -39.30 26.89 -43.35
N LEU A 782 -37.99 27.02 -43.44
CA LEU A 782 -37.30 28.27 -43.77
C LEU A 782 -36.76 28.16 -45.21
N PRO A 783 -37.60 28.33 -46.24
CA PRO A 783 -37.20 28.07 -47.63
C PRO A 783 -36.07 29.00 -48.08
N VAL A 784 -36.16 30.30 -47.76
CA VAL A 784 -35.13 31.28 -48.18
C VAL A 784 -33.73 30.96 -47.61
N PRO A 785 -33.55 30.73 -46.29
CA PRO A 785 -32.27 30.25 -45.77
C PRO A 785 -31.83 28.89 -46.31
N ALA A 786 -32.78 27.96 -46.55
CA ALA A 786 -32.47 26.63 -47.05
C ALA A 786 -31.94 26.65 -48.48
N ASP A 787 -32.55 27.46 -49.36
CA ASP A 787 -32.15 27.63 -50.75
C ASP A 787 -30.84 28.39 -50.85
N LEU A 788 -30.66 29.44 -50.04
CA LEU A 788 -29.40 30.18 -49.96
C LEU A 788 -28.26 29.26 -49.50
N ALA A 789 -28.47 28.42 -48.50
CA ALA A 789 -27.47 27.46 -48.03
C ALA A 789 -27.11 26.41 -49.10
N GLN A 790 -28.03 26.06 -50.01
CA GLN A 790 -27.75 25.18 -51.14
C GLN A 790 -26.90 25.88 -52.20
N ILE A 791 -27.20 27.13 -52.53
CA ILE A 791 -26.42 27.94 -53.50
C ILE A 791 -25.03 28.26 -52.96
N MET A 792 -24.90 28.48 -51.65
CA MET A 792 -23.62 28.75 -51.01
C MET A 792 -22.66 27.55 -51.00
N PHE A 793 -23.15 26.31 -51.08
CA PHE A 793 -22.31 25.13 -50.96
C PHE A 793 -21.29 24.98 -52.11
N PRO A 794 -21.66 25.05 -53.41
CA PRO A 794 -20.67 25.02 -54.50
C PRO A 794 -19.66 26.19 -54.43
N LEU A 795 -20.11 27.38 -54.04
CA LEU A 795 -19.24 28.55 -53.89
C LEU A 795 -18.18 28.32 -52.80
N THR A 796 -18.62 27.85 -51.63
CA THR A 796 -17.77 27.64 -50.46
C THR A 796 -16.85 26.43 -50.62
N LEU A 797 -17.29 25.38 -51.34
CA LEU A 797 -16.42 24.30 -51.80
C LEU A 797 -15.31 24.84 -52.72
N THR A 798 -15.65 25.73 -53.65
CA THR A 798 -14.65 26.37 -54.53
C THR A 798 -13.68 27.23 -53.73
N VAL A 799 -14.17 28.01 -52.76
CA VAL A 799 -13.31 28.81 -51.85
C VAL A 799 -12.44 27.90 -50.99
N SER A 800 -12.97 26.79 -50.47
CA SER A 800 -12.21 25.80 -49.70
C SER A 800 -11.07 25.22 -50.52
N LEU A 801 -11.33 24.76 -51.76
CA LEU A 801 -10.30 24.26 -52.66
C LEU A 801 -9.27 25.34 -53.04
N PHE A 802 -9.72 26.58 -53.25
CA PHE A 802 -8.82 27.70 -53.52
C PHE A 802 -7.89 28.01 -52.34
N LEU A 803 -8.41 28.03 -51.11
CA LEU A 803 -7.62 28.23 -49.89
C LEU A 803 -6.66 27.07 -49.62
N PHE A 804 -7.07 25.85 -49.97
CA PHE A 804 -6.24 24.66 -49.91
C PHE A 804 -5.04 24.76 -50.86
N LEU A 805 -5.29 25.00 -52.15
CA LEU A 805 -4.26 25.02 -53.19
C LEU A 805 -3.29 26.19 -53.05
N ARG A 806 -3.73 27.35 -52.54
CA ARG A 806 -2.86 28.51 -52.37
C ARG A 806 -2.05 28.51 -51.06
N GLY A 807 -2.35 27.59 -50.14
CA GLY A 807 -1.87 27.64 -48.74
C GLY A 807 -0.36 27.70 -48.57
N HIS A 808 0.39 27.11 -49.50
CA HIS A 808 1.86 27.12 -49.51
C HIS A 808 2.46 28.51 -49.75
N ASN A 809 1.72 29.39 -50.43
CA ASN A 809 2.22 30.68 -50.91
C ASN A 809 1.43 31.90 -50.42
N ALA A 810 0.21 31.70 -49.94
CA ALA A 810 -0.66 32.74 -49.42
C ALA A 810 -1.52 32.20 -48.25
N PRO A 811 -2.17 33.08 -47.46
CA PRO A 811 -2.94 32.63 -46.30
C PRO A 811 -3.99 31.58 -46.66
N GLY A 812 -3.96 30.43 -45.99
CA GLY A 812 -4.67 29.21 -46.40
C GLY A 812 -4.01 27.94 -45.84
N GLY A 813 -4.29 26.79 -46.45
CA GLY A 813 -3.75 25.49 -46.03
C GLY A 813 -4.84 24.47 -45.67
N GLY A 814 -4.42 23.25 -45.34
CA GLY A 814 -5.33 22.11 -45.09
C GLY A 814 -6.37 22.37 -43.99
N PHE A 815 -5.96 22.96 -42.88
CA PHE A 815 -6.83 23.19 -41.72
C PHE A 815 -7.94 24.21 -42.00
N ILE A 816 -7.56 25.40 -42.48
CA ILE A 816 -8.48 26.50 -42.83
C ILE A 816 -9.46 26.01 -43.89
N ALA A 817 -8.95 25.40 -44.97
CA ALA A 817 -9.79 24.90 -46.05
C ALA A 817 -10.81 23.85 -45.58
N GLY A 818 -10.40 22.94 -44.68
CA GLY A 818 -11.29 21.93 -44.12
C GLY A 818 -12.43 22.52 -43.29
N LEU A 819 -12.15 23.55 -42.48
CA LEU A 819 -13.18 24.27 -41.74
C LEU A 819 -14.09 25.11 -42.64
N VAL A 820 -13.55 25.76 -43.67
CA VAL A 820 -14.36 26.50 -44.66
C VAL A 820 -15.36 25.58 -45.34
N LEU A 821 -14.99 24.33 -45.65
CA LEU A 821 -15.94 23.36 -46.19
C LEU A 821 -17.00 22.93 -45.16
N ALA A 822 -16.64 22.87 -43.87
CA ALA A 822 -17.55 22.46 -42.81
C ALA A 822 -18.65 23.50 -42.51
N VAL A 823 -18.34 24.81 -42.53
CA VAL A 823 -19.27 25.90 -42.14
C VAL A 823 -20.60 25.96 -42.96
N PRO A 824 -20.60 25.83 -44.29
CA PRO A 824 -21.82 25.82 -45.10
C PRO A 824 -22.67 24.57 -44.86
N LEU A 825 -22.01 23.41 -44.71
CA LEU A 825 -22.72 22.18 -44.34
C LEU A 825 -23.29 22.31 -42.93
N LEU A 826 -22.57 22.92 -41.98
CA LEU A 826 -23.08 23.28 -40.66
C LEU A 826 -24.40 24.06 -40.76
N MET A 827 -24.47 25.07 -41.61
CA MET A 827 -25.70 25.82 -41.85
C MET A 827 -26.81 24.96 -42.44
N GLN A 828 -26.50 24.06 -43.38
CA GLN A 828 -27.48 23.10 -43.91
C GLN A 828 -28.00 22.13 -42.84
N TYR A 829 -27.13 21.63 -41.95
CA TYR A 829 -27.51 20.74 -40.84
C TYR A 829 -28.46 21.45 -39.86
N VAL A 830 -28.21 22.73 -39.57
CA VAL A 830 -29.06 23.54 -38.69
C VAL A 830 -30.41 23.87 -39.34
N ILE A 831 -30.43 24.22 -40.63
CA ILE A 831 -31.64 24.70 -41.33
C ILE A 831 -32.53 23.55 -41.83
N GLN A 832 -31.92 22.51 -42.43
CA GLN A 832 -32.64 21.42 -43.11
C GLN A 832 -32.75 20.17 -42.22
N GLY A 833 -32.01 20.12 -41.11
CA GLY A 833 -31.98 18.98 -40.20
C GLY A 833 -31.10 17.83 -40.67
N THR A 834 -30.59 17.04 -39.72
CA THR A 834 -29.61 15.98 -39.98
C THR A 834 -30.06 14.94 -41.00
N ALA A 835 -31.31 14.45 -40.93
CA ALA A 835 -31.81 13.44 -41.85
C ALA A 835 -31.84 13.92 -43.32
N SER A 836 -32.11 15.21 -43.55
CA SER A 836 -32.10 15.80 -44.89
C SER A 836 -30.68 15.89 -45.46
N VAL A 837 -29.70 16.24 -44.63
CA VAL A 837 -28.31 16.40 -45.09
C VAL A 837 -27.62 15.04 -45.26
N GLU A 838 -27.82 14.10 -44.33
CA GLU A 838 -27.25 12.75 -44.42
C GLU A 838 -27.80 11.95 -45.60
N SER A 839 -29.08 12.12 -45.95
CA SER A 839 -29.67 11.48 -47.14
C SER A 839 -29.11 12.01 -48.48
N ARG A 840 -28.54 13.22 -48.50
CA ARG A 840 -27.97 13.84 -49.71
C ARG A 840 -26.46 13.60 -49.87
N PHE A 841 -25.70 13.64 -48.77
CA PHE A 841 -24.23 13.60 -48.82
C PHE A 841 -23.61 12.28 -48.36
N GLY A 842 -24.29 11.47 -47.52
CA GLY A 842 -23.93 10.08 -47.23
C GLY A 842 -22.49 9.78 -46.75
N PHE A 843 -21.72 10.76 -46.26
CA PHE A 843 -20.32 10.55 -45.88
C PHE A 843 -20.17 9.72 -44.60
N ASP A 844 -19.33 8.68 -44.65
CA ASP A 844 -18.83 8.02 -43.44
C ASP A 844 -17.66 8.86 -42.88
N TYR A 845 -18.00 9.81 -42.01
CA TYR A 845 -17.02 10.73 -41.41
C TYR A 845 -15.92 10.01 -40.63
N ILE A 846 -16.20 8.83 -40.06
CA ILE A 846 -15.19 8.05 -39.32
C ILE A 846 -14.16 7.51 -40.31
N ARG A 847 -14.61 6.94 -41.44
CA ARG A 847 -13.68 6.53 -42.51
C ARG A 847 -12.91 7.71 -43.07
N LEU A 848 -13.56 8.87 -43.22
CA LEU A 848 -12.91 10.07 -43.73
C LEU A 848 -11.76 10.54 -42.82
N ILE A 849 -11.98 10.54 -41.51
CA ILE A 849 -10.92 10.80 -40.51
C ILE A 849 -9.80 9.77 -40.64
N GLY A 850 -10.14 8.48 -40.76
CA GLY A 850 -9.15 7.40 -40.92
C GLY A 850 -8.31 7.54 -42.19
N ILE A 851 -8.96 7.86 -43.32
CA ILE A 851 -8.29 8.13 -44.60
C ILE A 851 -7.40 9.36 -44.49
N GLY A 852 -7.86 10.43 -43.85
CA GLY A 852 -7.07 11.65 -43.66
C GLY A 852 -5.81 11.40 -42.82
N LEU A 853 -5.93 10.70 -41.70
CA LEU A 853 -4.77 10.33 -40.86
C LEU A 853 -3.80 9.41 -41.61
N LEU A 854 -4.33 8.43 -42.36
CA LEU A 854 -3.51 7.54 -43.18
C LEU A 854 -2.81 8.31 -44.30
N CYS A 855 -3.48 9.28 -44.92
CA CYS A 855 -2.90 10.15 -45.94
C CYS A 855 -1.76 11.00 -45.37
N ALA A 856 -1.97 11.63 -44.22
CA ALA A 856 -0.92 12.39 -43.52
C ALA A 856 0.29 11.51 -43.14
N LEU A 857 0.01 10.30 -42.60
CA LEU A 857 1.05 9.34 -42.20
C LEU A 857 1.84 8.82 -43.40
N VAL A 858 1.16 8.42 -44.47
CA VAL A 858 1.79 7.90 -45.69
C VAL A 858 2.59 9.00 -46.39
N SER A 859 2.05 10.22 -46.47
CA SER A 859 2.76 11.37 -47.03
C SER A 859 4.05 11.65 -46.25
N GLY A 860 3.97 11.67 -44.92
CA GLY A 860 5.15 11.85 -44.06
C GLY A 860 6.15 10.70 -44.15
N ALA A 861 5.68 9.45 -44.19
CA ALA A 861 6.51 8.26 -44.31
C ALA A 861 7.15 8.10 -45.70
N GLY A 862 6.60 8.75 -46.73
CA GLY A 862 7.16 8.75 -48.08
C GLY A 862 8.61 9.23 -48.12
N SER A 863 8.96 10.23 -47.30
CA SER A 863 10.34 10.73 -47.15
C SER A 863 11.34 9.65 -46.69
N LEU A 864 10.92 8.70 -45.84
CA LEU A 864 11.76 7.62 -45.33
C LEU A 864 12.21 6.66 -46.44
N VAL A 865 11.40 6.50 -47.49
CA VAL A 865 11.75 5.68 -48.67
C VAL A 865 12.96 6.26 -49.40
N PHE A 866 13.17 7.57 -49.31
CA PHE A 866 14.31 8.28 -49.89
C PHE A 866 15.48 8.46 -48.91
N GLY A 867 15.43 7.81 -47.73
CA GLY A 867 16.47 7.96 -46.70
C GLY A 867 16.46 9.31 -45.98
N LEU A 868 15.40 10.11 -46.17
CA LEU A 868 15.22 11.40 -45.50
C LEU A 868 14.45 11.22 -44.19
N PRO A 869 14.59 12.13 -43.21
CA PRO A 869 13.78 12.12 -41.99
C PRO A 869 12.28 12.20 -42.29
N PHE A 870 11.46 11.61 -41.40
CA PHE A 870 9.99 11.65 -41.49
C PHE A 870 9.48 13.10 -41.65
N LEU A 871 8.49 13.29 -42.54
CA LEU A 871 7.90 14.60 -42.91
C LEU A 871 8.85 15.59 -43.59
N SER A 872 10.00 15.16 -44.14
CA SER A 872 10.77 16.03 -45.05
C SER A 872 9.98 16.29 -46.33
N SER A 873 9.72 17.55 -46.69
CA SER A 873 9.10 17.85 -47.98
C SER A 873 10.08 17.78 -49.15
N GLY A 874 9.53 17.55 -50.33
CA GLY A 874 10.21 17.65 -51.62
C GLY A 874 9.35 18.46 -52.57
N HIS A 875 9.96 18.93 -53.65
CA HIS A 875 9.33 19.80 -54.64
C HIS A 875 9.46 19.20 -56.04
N LEU A 876 8.42 19.38 -56.87
CA LEU A 876 8.39 18.98 -58.28
C LEU A 876 7.73 20.08 -59.11
N GLU A 877 8.46 20.61 -60.09
CA GLU A 877 7.94 21.57 -61.08
C GLU A 877 7.46 20.79 -62.31
N ILE A 878 6.16 20.87 -62.63
CA ILE A 878 5.60 20.22 -63.82
C ILE A 878 5.21 21.30 -64.85
N PRO A 879 5.83 21.35 -66.03
CA PRO A 879 5.41 22.26 -67.10
C PRO A 879 4.11 21.73 -67.73
N LEU A 880 3.00 22.44 -67.54
CA LEU A 880 1.71 22.11 -68.15
C LEU A 880 1.46 23.00 -69.39
N PRO A 881 1.21 22.41 -70.59
CA PRO A 881 0.89 23.21 -71.76
C PRO A 881 -0.43 23.95 -71.53
N LEU A 882 -0.40 25.30 -71.63
CA LEU A 882 -1.46 26.31 -71.35
C LEU A 882 -1.50 26.91 -69.93
N LEU A 883 -0.98 26.25 -68.90
CA LEU A 883 -1.11 26.71 -67.49
C LEU A 883 0.20 27.21 -66.86
N GLY A 884 1.34 26.99 -67.53
CA GLY A 884 2.66 27.36 -67.01
C GLY A 884 3.28 26.25 -66.14
N GLU A 885 4.29 26.61 -65.35
CA GLU A 885 4.94 25.70 -64.41
C GLU A 885 4.08 25.52 -63.15
N LEU A 886 3.68 24.27 -62.88
CA LEU A 886 2.95 23.91 -61.67
C LEU A 886 3.94 23.44 -60.59
N GLU A 887 4.11 24.27 -59.58
CA GLU A 887 4.88 24.00 -58.37
C GLU A 887 4.11 23.01 -57.45
N LEU A 888 4.52 21.75 -57.40
CA LEU A 888 3.95 20.73 -56.52
C LEU A 888 4.90 20.42 -55.36
N ALA A 889 4.49 20.75 -54.15
CA ALA A 889 5.18 20.33 -52.92
C ALA A 889 4.57 19.01 -52.40
N SER A 890 5.40 18.06 -51.94
CA SER A 890 4.93 16.85 -51.27
C SER A 890 4.16 17.16 -49.98
N ALA A 891 4.39 18.33 -49.38
CA ALA A 891 3.61 18.90 -48.28
C ALA A 891 2.10 18.98 -48.59
N LEU A 892 1.69 19.13 -49.86
CA LEU A 892 0.29 19.12 -50.27
C LEU A 892 -0.40 17.78 -49.96
N GLY A 893 0.33 16.66 -50.02
CA GLY A 893 -0.17 15.34 -49.63
C GLY A 893 -0.43 15.26 -48.12
N PHE A 894 0.43 15.87 -47.32
CA PHE A 894 0.23 15.97 -45.87
C PHE A 894 -0.96 16.88 -45.54
N ASP A 895 -1.06 18.04 -46.19
CA ASP A 895 -2.17 18.98 -46.07
C ASP A 895 -3.51 18.39 -46.52
N THR A 896 -3.51 17.48 -47.50
CA THR A 896 -4.70 16.72 -47.89
C THR A 896 -5.19 15.87 -46.72
N GLY A 897 -4.28 15.22 -45.99
CA GLY A 897 -4.61 14.49 -44.78
C GLY A 897 -5.22 15.39 -43.70
N VAL A 898 -4.59 16.54 -43.44
CA VAL A 898 -5.09 17.57 -42.50
C VAL A 898 -6.51 18.01 -42.88
N TYR A 899 -6.72 18.36 -44.15
CA TYR A 899 -8.01 18.79 -44.70
C TYR A 899 -9.13 17.78 -44.43
N LEU A 900 -8.88 16.51 -44.73
CA LEU A 900 -9.86 15.44 -44.56
C LEU A 900 -10.17 15.16 -43.08
N VAL A 901 -9.16 15.19 -42.21
CA VAL A 901 -9.35 14.98 -40.76
C VAL A 901 -10.16 16.12 -40.15
N VAL A 902 -9.81 17.37 -40.46
CA VAL A 902 -10.47 18.55 -39.91
C VAL A 902 -11.93 18.61 -40.35
N PHE A 903 -12.18 18.45 -41.65
CA PHE A 903 -13.53 18.38 -42.17
C PHE A 903 -14.31 17.21 -41.56
N GLY A 904 -13.75 16.00 -41.59
CA GLY A 904 -14.40 14.79 -41.09
C GLY A 904 -14.74 14.86 -39.60
N ALA A 905 -13.81 15.32 -38.76
CA ALA A 905 -14.03 15.43 -37.32
C ALA A 905 -15.03 16.52 -36.96
N ALA A 906 -14.98 17.70 -37.62
CA ALA A 906 -15.96 18.76 -37.42
C ALA A 906 -17.39 18.30 -37.77
N MET A 907 -17.54 17.64 -38.92
CA MET A 907 -18.83 17.12 -39.38
C MET A 907 -19.32 15.95 -38.51
N LEU A 908 -18.42 15.08 -38.02
CA LEU A 908 -18.77 14.01 -37.10
C LEU A 908 -19.32 14.55 -35.78
N MET A 909 -18.64 15.53 -35.17
CA MET A 909 -19.12 16.16 -33.93
C MET A 909 -20.51 16.79 -34.11
N LEU A 910 -20.71 17.45 -35.24
CA LEU A 910 -21.98 18.07 -35.58
C LEU A 910 -23.11 17.05 -35.78
N SER A 911 -22.91 16.06 -36.67
CA SER A 911 -23.90 15.01 -36.95
C SER A 911 -24.31 14.32 -35.64
N MET A 912 -23.36 14.04 -34.75
CA MET A 912 -23.63 13.39 -33.47
C MET A 912 -24.46 14.24 -32.50
N MET A 913 -24.30 15.57 -32.50
CA MET A 913 -25.16 16.43 -31.70
C MET A 913 -26.55 16.64 -32.30
N GLY A 914 -26.65 16.69 -33.64
CA GLY A 914 -27.93 16.79 -34.35
C GLY A 914 -28.78 15.51 -34.29
N THR A 915 -28.17 14.35 -34.04
CA THR A 915 -28.84 13.02 -34.02
C THR A 915 -29.12 12.48 -32.61
N ILE A 916 -28.89 13.27 -31.55
CA ILE A 916 -29.18 12.85 -30.19
C ILE A 916 -30.65 12.43 -30.10
N LYS A 917 -30.88 11.18 -29.71
CA LYS A 917 -32.24 10.63 -29.64
C LYS A 917 -33.00 11.27 -28.48
N PRO A 918 -34.31 11.52 -28.63
CA PRO A 918 -35.13 12.00 -27.52
C PRO A 918 -35.11 10.99 -26.37
N SER A 919 -35.11 11.51 -25.14
CA SER A 919 -35.27 10.68 -23.94
C SER A 919 -36.58 9.89 -24.00
N ARG A 920 -36.52 8.61 -23.64
CA ARG A 920 -37.72 7.76 -23.53
C ARG A 920 -38.53 8.02 -22.25
N MET A 921 -37.88 8.57 -21.22
CA MET A 921 -38.45 8.73 -19.88
C MET A 921 -38.81 10.18 -19.51
N ARG A 922 -38.40 11.17 -20.30
CA ARG A 922 -38.58 12.61 -19.97
C ARG A 922 -39.06 13.39 -21.19
N SER A 923 -40.18 14.10 -21.06
CA SER A 923 -40.53 15.26 -21.89
C SER A 923 -39.80 16.51 -21.38
N SER A 924 -39.76 17.57 -22.18
CA SER A 924 -39.04 18.83 -21.88
C SER A 924 -39.24 19.31 -20.44
N GLN A 925 -38.19 19.77 -19.75
CA GLN A 925 -38.22 20.07 -18.30
C GLN A 925 -39.32 21.05 -17.84
N ARG A 926 -39.86 21.90 -18.72
CA ARG A 926 -40.97 22.82 -18.42
C ARG A 926 -42.36 22.35 -18.91
N GLY A 927 -42.45 21.22 -19.59
CA GLY A 927 -43.71 20.55 -19.89
C GLY A 927 -43.95 19.50 -18.81
N GLU A 928 -45.10 19.56 -18.15
CA GLU A 928 -45.45 18.75 -16.97
C GLU A 928 -45.02 17.28 -17.10
N ILE A 929 -44.38 16.78 -16.04
CA ILE A 929 -44.30 15.34 -15.79
C ILE A 929 -45.62 14.99 -15.11
N ASP A 930 -46.59 14.50 -15.88
CA ASP A 930 -47.69 13.75 -15.30
C ASP A 930 -47.22 12.30 -15.13
N PRO A 931 -46.87 11.84 -13.91
CA PRO A 931 -46.38 10.48 -13.70
C PRO A 931 -47.44 9.41 -14.00
N THR A 932 -48.70 9.80 -14.29
CA THR A 932 -49.79 8.88 -14.63
C THR A 932 -50.01 8.69 -16.13
N GLN A 933 -49.40 9.52 -17.00
CA GLN A 933 -49.61 9.45 -18.45
C GLN A 933 -48.39 8.92 -19.22
N ARG A 934 -48.63 7.99 -20.15
CA ARG A 934 -47.62 7.46 -21.09
C ARG A 934 -47.17 8.56 -22.05
N SER A 935 -45.88 8.55 -22.41
CA SER A 935 -45.34 9.43 -23.46
C SER A 935 -46.12 9.26 -24.77
N THR A 936 -46.79 10.33 -25.22
CA THR A 936 -47.64 10.31 -26.43
C THR A 936 -46.85 10.07 -27.73
N ARG A 937 -45.52 10.18 -27.70
CA ARG A 937 -44.64 9.90 -28.86
C ARG A 937 -44.04 8.50 -28.89
N THR A 938 -43.96 7.82 -27.74
CA THR A 938 -43.22 6.54 -27.64
C THR A 938 -44.04 5.40 -27.02
N ALA A 939 -45.22 5.70 -26.48
CA ALA A 939 -46.17 4.74 -25.92
C ALA A 939 -45.62 3.81 -24.80
N GLU A 940 -44.42 4.07 -24.27
CA GLU A 940 -43.87 3.35 -23.11
C GLU A 940 -44.53 3.83 -21.80
N GLN A 941 -44.72 2.90 -20.86
CA GLN A 941 -45.26 3.12 -19.52
C GLN A 941 -44.10 3.33 -18.53
N HIS A 942 -44.30 4.26 -17.58
CA HIS A 942 -43.30 4.65 -16.59
C HIS A 942 -42.77 3.51 -15.74
#